data_AF-A0ABC9FH62-F1
#
_entry.id   AF-A0ABC9FH62-F1
#
_cell.length_a   1.000
_cell.length_b   1.000
_cell.length_c   1.000
_cell.angle_alpha   90.00
_cell.angle_beta   90.00
_cell.angle_gamma   90.00
#
_symmetry.space_group_name_H-M   'P 1'
#
loop_
_entity.id
_entity.type
_entity.pdbx_description
1 polymer ?
#
loop_
_entity_poly.entity_id
_entity_poly.type
_entity_poly.pdbx_seq_one_letter_code
_entity_poly.pdbx_strand_id
1 'polypeptide(L)'
;MGSQEGGDAAADVVYLHGILEVTVFEAEHLHNAIHGRIMEAAEKLQESMGVHCLQHSRLYVDVDVGAARVARTREVEFHPTTPSWNQSFRLHCAYPAASVTFTVKNQHLIGAGVLGAASVPAARVASGHPVECWLDLRGGEHAHATHSPSLRVRLSFLAVERDPSWCAGVRLPWFAGVKPAFFPERTGCRVTLYQNAHLSAAFDPGVRLAGGEAAYRPARLWEDLYAAIRDAQKFVYVAGWSVNTAITLVRDPARMIPGAEGVTLGDLLKRKADEGVAVLVMPWQDNTSVSFLGNAGLMKTHDEETRRFFEGSNVRCFLCPRDADASLTVVQHVETSAEFTHHQKAVTLDAATATPGGTDGERHVVSFIGGIDLCDGRYDDENHTLFGGLDTAAFHDDFMQNNYKHACLRRGGPREPWHDVHCRLEGPGAWDVLANFEQRWRKQAPEELRGCLLDDLSPAALPDPAFDDGSWNVQVFRSIDDASVEGFPSDPAEAAALGLTSGKDVTVDSSIQVGYIEAIRRARRFVYVENQYFLGGCASWAEDRDAGCLNLVPVEIALKVAAMIRRGERFAAYVVTPMWPEGLPDGEAVQAILLWQRRTVEMMYGIVMRAIDDAGMRGQTHPCDYLNFFCLGNREAPRAGEYAPPEKPEVDTDYWRAQVNRRGPIYVHAKLMIVDDEYVIVGSANLNERSLAGNRDSEIAQGSYQPAHLNGARGRARGQVHGFRMSLWHEHFMGRQRHAGGDGEDVFLEPESLECVRAVRRVAERLWDVYTQDTVEDLPGHLLPYRITVSEFGEVGDLPADGCFPDTRAPVRGRKAVKLPDILTT
;
A
#
# COMPACT_ATOMS: atom_id res chain seq x y z
N MET A 1 37.12 36.73 37.01
CA MET A 1 36.69 35.32 37.17
C MET A 1 35.33 35.23 36.52
N GLY A 2 35.31 34.79 35.26
CA GLY A 2 34.09 34.71 34.45
C GLY A 2 33.34 33.41 34.72
N SER A 3 32.03 33.54 34.89
CA SER A 3 31.05 32.45 34.92
C SER A 3 31.00 31.80 33.54
N GLN A 4 31.33 30.50 33.49
CA GLN A 4 31.02 29.65 32.34
C GLN A 4 29.50 29.39 32.34
N GLU A 5 28.78 30.15 31.53
CA GLU A 5 27.51 29.69 30.97
C GLU A 5 27.85 28.54 30.01
N GLY A 6 27.53 27.31 30.42
CA GLY A 6 27.57 26.16 29.53
C GLY A 6 26.46 26.29 28.50
N GLY A 7 26.81 26.71 27.29
CA GLY A 7 25.91 26.61 26.15
C GLY A 7 25.61 25.14 25.87
N ASP A 8 24.33 24.79 25.85
CA ASP A 8 23.85 23.57 25.20
C ASP A 8 24.26 23.65 23.73
N ALA A 9 25.30 22.89 23.35
CA ALA A 9 25.58 22.63 21.96
C ALA A 9 24.35 21.90 21.40
N ALA A 10 23.62 22.54 20.47
CA ALA A 10 22.51 21.92 19.78
C ALA A 10 22.99 20.57 19.23
N ALA A 11 22.42 19.47 19.72
CA ALA A 11 22.85 18.14 19.31
C ALA A 11 22.67 17.98 17.79
N ASP A 12 23.74 17.62 17.08
CA ASP A 12 23.72 17.46 15.64
C ASP A 12 22.70 16.39 15.22
N VAL A 13 21.68 16.80 14.46
CA VAL A 13 20.67 15.89 13.90
C VAL A 13 21.30 15.15 12.72
N VAL A 14 21.29 13.81 12.77
CA VAL A 14 21.74 12.95 11.68
C VAL A 14 20.59 12.09 11.16
N TYR A 15 20.63 11.73 9.88
CA TYR A 15 19.71 10.72 9.34
C TYR A 15 20.23 9.32 9.68
N LEU A 16 19.46 8.57 10.47
CA LEU A 16 19.67 7.13 10.62
C LEU A 16 18.97 6.43 9.44
N HIS A 17 19.67 6.35 8.30
CA HIS A 17 19.20 5.68 7.09
C HIS A 17 19.88 4.32 6.90
N GLY A 18 19.15 3.24 7.17
CA GLY A 18 19.73 1.90 7.19
C GLY A 18 18.89 0.90 8.00
N ILE A 19 19.57 -0.01 8.68
CA ILE A 19 18.97 -1.05 9.53
C ILE A 19 19.50 -0.88 10.94
N LEU A 20 18.59 -0.64 11.88
CA LEU A 20 18.87 -0.51 13.30
C LEU A 20 18.43 -1.79 14.01
N GLU A 21 19.39 -2.52 14.56
CA GLU A 21 19.13 -3.64 15.47
C GLU A 21 19.15 -3.11 16.90
N VAL A 22 18.08 -3.39 17.65
CA VAL A 22 17.92 -2.95 19.04
C VAL A 22 17.58 -4.16 19.89
N THR A 23 18.32 -4.38 20.99
CA THR A 23 17.95 -5.33 22.04
C THR A 23 17.66 -4.57 23.33
N VAL A 24 16.47 -4.80 23.90
CA VAL A 24 16.09 -4.35 25.24
C VAL A 24 16.17 -5.56 26.17
N PHE A 25 17.11 -5.54 27.12
CA PHE A 25 17.37 -6.68 27.99
C PHE A 25 16.52 -6.64 29.26
N GLU A 26 16.87 -5.76 30.18
CA GLU A 26 16.36 -5.72 31.55
C GLU A 26 16.54 -4.32 32.14
N ALA A 27 15.79 -4.05 33.21
CA ALA A 27 15.94 -2.83 33.99
C ALA A 27 16.22 -3.15 35.46
N GLU A 28 16.96 -2.27 36.13
CA GLU A 28 17.27 -2.36 37.56
C GLU A 28 16.70 -1.16 38.32
N HIS A 29 16.45 -1.36 39.61
CA HIS A 29 16.05 -0.30 40.55
C HIS A 29 14.77 0.46 40.17
N LEU A 30 13.87 -0.12 39.34
CA LEU A 30 12.62 0.54 38.94
C LEU A 30 11.66 0.81 40.11
N HIS A 31 11.74 0.04 41.20
CA HIS A 31 10.98 0.33 42.43
C HIS A 31 11.25 1.74 42.98
N ASN A 32 12.44 2.31 42.75
CA ASN A 32 12.78 3.68 43.16
C ASN A 32 12.00 4.74 42.36
N ALA A 33 11.63 4.47 41.11
CA ALA A 33 10.78 5.34 40.30
C ALA A 33 9.28 5.17 40.62
N ILE A 34 8.91 4.01 41.15
CA ILE A 34 7.53 3.57 41.38
C ILE A 34 7.04 3.92 42.79
N HIS A 35 7.91 3.83 43.82
CA HIS A 35 7.54 4.02 45.22
C HIS A 35 6.99 5.43 45.54
N GLY A 36 7.36 6.46 44.78
CA GLY A 36 6.80 7.81 44.95
C GLY A 36 5.38 8.00 44.40
N ARG A 37 4.94 7.18 43.43
CA ARG A 37 3.63 7.36 42.75
C ARG A 37 2.57 6.34 43.16
N ILE A 38 2.98 5.11 43.50
CA ILE A 38 2.00 4.05 43.80
C ILE A 38 1.42 4.18 45.21
N MET A 39 2.16 4.62 46.23
CA MET A 39 1.58 4.71 47.58
C MET A 39 0.45 5.74 47.66
N GLU A 40 0.60 6.96 47.12
CA GLU A 40 -0.47 7.98 47.20
C GLU A 40 -1.73 7.66 46.38
N ALA A 41 -1.58 7.01 45.22
CA ALA A 41 -2.70 6.67 44.35
C ALA A 41 -3.36 5.33 44.72
N ALA A 42 -2.56 4.31 45.09
CA ALA A 42 -3.10 3.03 45.53
C ALA A 42 -3.74 3.15 46.91
N GLU A 43 -3.23 3.94 47.86
CA GLU A 43 -3.90 4.15 49.15
C GLU A 43 -5.30 4.78 48.95
N LYS A 44 -5.43 5.79 48.09
CA LYS A 44 -6.73 6.42 47.79
C LYS A 44 -7.71 5.53 47.02
N LEU A 45 -7.24 4.71 46.07
CA LEU A 45 -8.12 3.80 45.31
C LEU A 45 -8.47 2.51 46.07
N GLN A 46 -7.54 2.00 46.88
CA GLN A 46 -7.72 0.79 47.67
C GLN A 46 -8.68 1.05 48.85
N GLU A 47 -8.70 2.26 49.41
CA GLU A 47 -9.72 2.70 50.37
C GLU A 47 -11.12 2.87 49.76
N SER A 48 -11.22 3.19 48.46
CA SER A 48 -12.52 3.46 47.80
C SER A 48 -13.13 2.28 47.05
N MET A 49 -12.32 1.33 46.54
CA MET A 49 -12.78 0.26 45.65
C MET A 49 -12.40 -1.17 46.08
N GLY A 50 -11.57 -1.35 47.12
CA GLY A 50 -11.23 -2.69 47.64
C GLY A 50 -10.43 -3.60 46.69
N VAL A 51 -9.79 -3.06 45.64
CA VAL A 51 -8.99 -3.82 44.66
C VAL A 51 -7.48 -3.60 44.90
N HIS A 52 -6.70 -4.67 45.01
CA HIS A 52 -5.23 -4.61 45.08
C HIS A 52 -4.62 -4.15 43.74
N CYS A 53 -4.33 -2.86 43.61
CA CYS A 53 -3.88 -2.21 42.36
C CYS A 53 -2.47 -2.64 41.87
N LEU A 54 -1.65 -3.21 42.77
CA LEU A 54 -0.27 -3.63 42.48
C LEU A 54 -0.17 -4.96 41.71
N GLN A 55 -1.16 -5.85 41.80
CA GLN A 55 -1.14 -7.16 41.14
C GLN A 55 -1.37 -7.12 39.61
N HIS A 56 -1.60 -5.95 39.03
CA HIS A 56 -1.97 -5.78 37.61
C HIS A 56 -1.10 -4.74 36.86
N SER A 57 0.10 -4.44 37.37
CA SER A 57 1.04 -3.54 36.68
C SER A 57 1.86 -4.31 35.63
N ARG A 58 1.80 -3.85 34.38
CA ARG A 58 2.53 -4.45 33.26
C ARG A 58 3.54 -3.46 32.67
N LEU A 59 4.80 -3.86 32.58
CA LEU A 59 5.88 -2.98 32.11
C LEU A 59 6.21 -3.22 30.63
N TYR A 60 6.48 -2.14 29.91
CA TYR A 60 7.01 -2.19 28.55
C TYR A 60 7.97 -1.03 28.27
N VAL A 61 8.72 -1.14 27.19
CA VAL A 61 9.66 -0.12 26.72
C VAL A 61 9.27 0.32 25.31
N ASP A 62 9.05 1.61 25.14
CA ASP A 62 8.95 2.26 23.82
C ASP A 62 10.36 2.62 23.34
N VAL A 63 10.64 2.39 22.05
CA VAL A 63 11.88 2.80 21.38
C VAL A 63 11.53 3.85 20.33
N ASP A 64 12.04 5.05 20.50
CA ASP A 64 11.82 6.20 19.62
C ASP A 64 13.12 6.59 18.90
N VAL A 65 13.07 6.78 17.58
CA VAL A 65 14.17 7.35 16.77
C VAL A 65 13.77 8.76 16.35
N GLY A 66 14.35 9.77 17.01
CA GLY A 66 13.89 11.15 16.85
C GLY A 66 12.42 11.27 17.27
N ALA A 67 11.56 11.71 16.34
CA ALA A 67 10.12 11.84 16.58
C ALA A 67 9.32 10.55 16.35
N ALA A 68 9.93 9.51 15.78
CA ALA A 68 9.22 8.29 15.37
C ALA A 68 9.29 7.22 16.45
N ARG A 69 8.14 6.67 16.87
CA ARG A 69 8.10 5.43 17.65
C ARG A 69 8.27 4.24 16.73
N VAL A 70 9.40 3.56 16.81
CA VAL A 70 9.78 2.50 15.86
C VAL A 70 9.62 1.10 16.41
N ALA A 71 9.57 0.94 17.73
CA ALA A 71 9.33 -0.35 18.36
C ALA A 71 8.73 -0.19 19.75
N ARG A 72 8.08 -1.27 20.21
CA ARG A 72 7.57 -1.43 21.57
C ARG A 72 7.79 -2.88 22.00
N THR A 73 8.29 -3.09 23.21
CA THR A 73 8.41 -4.45 23.77
C THR A 73 7.06 -5.06 24.12
N ARG A 74 7.02 -6.39 24.28
CA ARG A 74 5.91 -7.04 24.98
C ARG A 74 5.75 -6.49 26.39
N GLU A 75 4.55 -6.66 26.93
CA GLU A 75 4.28 -6.38 28.32
C GLU A 75 4.86 -7.50 29.19
N VAL A 76 5.51 -7.15 30.30
CA VAL A 76 5.99 -8.10 31.30
C VAL A 76 5.38 -7.78 32.65
N GLU A 77 5.06 -8.80 33.44
CA GLU A 77 4.59 -8.59 34.80
C GLU A 77 5.63 -7.84 35.63
N PHE A 78 5.16 -6.94 36.48
CA PHE A 78 6.03 -6.19 37.37
C PHE A 78 6.78 -7.12 38.33
N HIS A 79 8.10 -7.19 38.19
CA HIS A 79 8.98 -7.81 39.18
C HIS A 79 9.69 -6.72 40.00
N PRO A 80 9.69 -6.79 41.35
CA PRO A 80 10.17 -5.70 42.21
C PRO A 80 11.67 -5.39 42.11
N THR A 81 12.48 -6.31 41.56
CA THR A 81 13.94 -6.16 41.47
C THR A 81 14.46 -5.92 40.05
N THR A 82 14.03 -6.72 39.08
CA THR A 82 14.66 -6.81 37.75
C THR A 82 13.68 -7.34 36.69
N PRO A 83 12.78 -6.52 36.13
CA PRO A 83 12.01 -6.93 34.97
C PRO A 83 12.92 -7.12 33.76
N SER A 84 12.65 -8.18 32.98
CA SER A 84 13.43 -8.56 31.81
C SER A 84 12.52 -8.80 30.61
N TRP A 85 12.88 -8.17 29.49
CA TRP A 85 12.20 -8.34 28.21
C TRP A 85 12.96 -9.30 27.30
N ASN A 86 14.30 -9.18 27.25
CA ASN A 86 15.20 -9.91 26.34
C ASN A 86 14.70 -9.92 24.90
N GLN A 87 14.22 -8.77 24.43
CA GLN A 87 13.57 -8.66 23.13
C GLN A 87 14.45 -7.89 22.15
N SER A 88 14.58 -8.43 20.94
CA SER A 88 15.34 -7.80 19.87
C SER A 88 14.44 -7.39 18.72
N PHE A 89 14.79 -6.27 18.09
CA PHE A 89 14.10 -5.70 16.94
C PHE A 89 15.10 -5.46 15.83
N ARG A 90 14.72 -5.76 14.59
CA ARG A 90 15.45 -5.37 13.38
C ARG A 90 14.60 -4.37 12.62
N LEU A 91 14.98 -3.09 12.70
CA LEU A 91 14.15 -1.98 12.27
C LEU A 91 14.75 -1.31 11.04
N HIS A 92 13.98 -1.22 9.96
CA HIS A 92 14.33 -0.30 8.87
C HIS A 92 14.16 1.14 9.38
N CYS A 93 15.17 1.97 9.14
CA CYS A 93 15.19 3.35 9.59
C CYS A 93 15.48 4.29 8.42
N ALA A 94 14.77 5.42 8.40
CA ALA A 94 14.99 6.55 7.50
C ALA A 94 14.54 7.84 8.21
N TYR A 95 15.05 8.07 9.42
CA TYR A 95 14.58 9.13 10.32
C TYR A 95 15.68 10.15 10.63
N PRO A 96 15.35 11.46 10.64
CA PRO A 96 16.21 12.47 11.25
C PRO A 96 16.14 12.33 12.77
N ALA A 97 17.29 12.16 13.42
CA ALA A 97 17.36 11.95 14.86
C ALA A 97 18.58 12.64 15.48
N ALA A 98 18.38 13.26 16.63
CA ALA A 98 19.47 13.64 17.54
C ALA A 98 19.83 12.48 18.48
N SER A 99 18.88 11.60 18.79
CA SER A 99 19.06 10.45 19.67
C SER A 99 18.07 9.31 19.37
N VAL A 100 18.42 8.12 19.84
CA VAL A 100 17.50 6.98 20.02
C VAL A 100 17.11 6.95 21.49
N THR A 101 15.80 7.05 21.78
CA THR A 101 15.26 7.18 23.13
C THR A 101 14.49 5.93 23.53
N PHE A 102 14.68 5.50 24.77
CA PHE A 102 14.01 4.38 25.39
C PHE A 102 13.15 4.91 26.54
N THR A 103 11.84 4.64 26.50
CA THR A 103 10.90 5.10 27.52
C THR A 103 10.27 3.89 28.20
N VAL A 104 10.54 3.71 29.49
CA VAL A 104 9.94 2.64 30.30
C VAL A 104 8.59 3.11 30.82
N LYS A 105 7.53 2.33 30.58
CA LYS A 105 6.16 2.64 30.96
C LYS A 105 5.55 1.51 31.79
N ASN A 106 4.63 1.89 32.67
CA ASN A 106 3.78 0.99 33.44
C ASN A 106 2.33 1.12 32.95
N GLN A 107 1.80 0.06 32.36
CA GLN A 107 0.42 -0.06 31.93
C GLN A 107 -0.47 -0.42 33.14
N HIS A 108 -1.46 0.43 33.40
CA HIS A 108 -2.53 0.20 34.36
C HIS A 108 -3.88 0.13 33.63
N LEU A 109 -4.94 -0.30 34.35
CA LEU A 109 -6.32 -0.36 33.85
C LEU A 109 -6.84 0.97 33.26
N ILE A 110 -6.36 2.12 33.75
CA ILE A 110 -6.86 3.46 33.40
C ILE A 110 -5.86 4.21 32.47
N GLY A 111 -4.70 3.62 32.15
CA GLY A 111 -3.71 4.24 31.25
C GLY A 111 -2.26 3.86 31.57
N ALA A 112 -1.33 4.37 30.77
CA ALA A 112 0.10 4.12 30.93
C ALA A 112 0.83 5.29 31.62
N GLY A 113 1.56 5.01 32.70
CA GLY A 113 2.45 5.97 33.37
C GLY A 113 3.90 5.82 32.93
N VAL A 114 4.59 6.93 32.64
CA VAL A 114 6.04 6.92 32.31
C VAL A 114 6.87 6.78 33.58
N LEU A 115 7.70 5.74 33.68
CA LEU A 115 8.62 5.52 34.81
C LEU A 115 9.94 6.26 34.64
N GLY A 116 10.41 6.39 33.40
CA GLY A 116 11.60 7.16 33.06
C GLY A 116 12.01 6.92 31.62
N ALA A 117 12.86 7.81 31.10
CA ALA A 117 13.41 7.72 29.76
C ALA A 117 14.93 7.92 29.75
N ALA A 118 15.60 7.32 28.78
CA ALA A 118 17.02 7.52 28.53
C ALA A 118 17.33 7.46 27.03
N SER A 119 18.44 8.09 26.62
CA SER A 119 18.74 8.24 25.19
C SER A 119 20.20 7.96 24.85
N VAL A 120 20.43 7.41 23.66
CA VAL A 120 21.76 7.27 23.05
C VAL A 120 21.88 8.27 21.91
N PRO A 121 22.94 9.11 21.84
CA PRO A 121 23.12 10.06 20.75
C PRO A 121 23.13 9.38 19.38
N ALA A 122 22.38 9.90 18.42
CA ALA A 122 22.22 9.29 17.10
C ALA A 122 23.54 9.27 16.33
N ALA A 123 24.40 10.28 16.48
CA ALA A 123 25.75 10.29 15.91
C ALA A 123 26.61 9.11 16.40
N ARG A 124 26.45 8.69 17.66
CA ARG A 124 27.15 7.51 18.20
C ARG A 124 26.64 6.23 17.55
N VAL A 125 25.34 6.11 17.36
CA VAL A 125 24.71 4.97 16.67
C VAL A 125 25.14 4.92 15.19
N ALA A 126 25.11 6.06 14.51
CA ALA A 126 25.49 6.21 13.10
C ALA A 126 26.95 5.83 12.79
N SER A 127 27.84 5.84 13.79
CA SER A 127 29.23 5.39 13.62
C SER A 127 29.34 3.93 13.17
N GLY A 128 28.31 3.11 13.45
CA GLY A 128 28.26 1.68 13.15
C GLY A 128 28.98 0.82 14.18
N HIS A 129 29.60 1.40 15.21
CA HIS A 129 30.13 0.63 16.34
C HIS A 129 28.99 0.19 17.26
N PRO A 130 28.88 -1.12 17.60
CA PRO A 130 27.84 -1.58 18.52
C PRO A 130 27.91 -0.85 19.86
N VAL A 131 26.75 -0.43 20.36
CA VAL A 131 26.59 0.24 21.65
C VAL A 131 25.85 -0.71 22.58
N GLU A 132 26.54 -1.29 23.56
CA GLU A 132 25.92 -2.02 24.67
C GLU A 132 26.23 -1.27 25.97
N CYS A 133 25.18 -0.86 26.70
CA CYS A 133 25.36 -0.07 27.92
C CYS A 133 24.13 -0.13 28.85
N TRP A 134 24.37 0.24 30.10
CA TRP A 134 23.32 0.63 31.03
C TRP A 134 23.03 2.12 30.88
N LEU A 135 21.75 2.47 30.80
CA LEU A 135 21.26 3.83 30.66
C LEU A 135 20.50 4.23 31.92
N ASP A 136 20.93 5.32 32.56
CA ASP A 136 20.20 5.89 33.70
C ASP A 136 18.89 6.55 33.22
N LEU A 137 17.76 6.06 33.74
CA LEU A 137 16.43 6.56 33.43
C LEU A 137 16.16 7.87 34.18
N ARG A 138 15.75 8.91 33.45
CA ARG A 138 15.40 10.23 33.99
C ARG A 138 13.91 10.49 33.79
N GLY A 139 13.22 11.14 34.73
CA GLY A 139 11.87 11.70 34.48
C GLY A 139 10.67 11.17 35.27
N GLY A 140 10.79 10.93 36.57
CA GLY A 140 9.66 10.94 37.51
C GLY A 140 9.85 12.05 38.54
N GLU A 141 8.79 12.75 38.98
CA GLU A 141 8.87 13.99 39.80
C GLU A 141 9.58 13.86 41.17
N HIS A 142 10.07 12.68 41.58
CA HIS A 142 10.79 12.50 42.84
C HIS A 142 12.04 11.64 42.66
N ALA A 143 13.20 12.27 42.45
CA ALA A 143 14.50 11.64 42.53
C ALA A 143 14.92 11.49 44.02
N HIS A 144 14.39 10.47 44.70
CA HIS A 144 14.81 10.12 46.05
C HIS A 144 15.25 8.64 46.10
N ALA A 145 16.56 8.37 45.99
CA ALA A 145 17.28 7.24 46.62
C ALA A 145 18.73 7.10 46.08
N THR A 146 19.54 6.29 46.77
CA THR A 146 20.98 6.04 46.57
C THR A 146 21.38 5.36 45.24
N HIS A 147 20.43 4.85 44.45
CA HIS A 147 20.67 4.20 43.15
C HIS A 147 19.63 4.65 42.11
N SER A 148 20.09 5.08 40.93
CA SER A 148 19.22 5.51 39.85
C SER A 148 18.60 4.31 39.11
N PRO A 149 17.32 4.36 38.72
CA PRO A 149 16.73 3.35 37.85
C PRO A 149 17.49 3.30 36.53
N SER A 150 17.79 2.10 36.03
CA SER A 150 18.62 1.93 34.83
C SER A 150 18.06 0.87 33.88
N LEU A 151 18.35 1.00 32.60
CA LEU A 151 17.93 0.07 31.53
C LEU A 151 19.14 -0.41 30.74
N ARG A 152 19.28 -1.73 30.58
CA ARG A 152 20.33 -2.32 29.75
C ARG A 152 19.83 -2.48 28.31
N VAL A 153 20.55 -1.88 27.37
CA VAL A 153 20.23 -1.94 25.94
C VAL A 153 21.46 -2.26 25.11
N ARG A 154 21.22 -2.77 23.90
CA ARG A 154 22.22 -2.89 22.84
C ARG A 154 21.68 -2.37 21.53
N LEU A 155 22.49 -1.60 20.80
CA LEU A 155 22.18 -1.08 19.48
C LEU A 155 23.31 -1.43 18.50
N SER A 156 22.95 -1.82 17.29
CA SER A 156 23.86 -1.97 16.15
C SER A 156 23.21 -1.34 14.92
N PHE A 157 23.97 -0.64 14.10
CA PHE A 157 23.42 0.07 12.95
C PHE A 157 24.23 -0.21 11.68
N LEU A 158 23.54 -0.72 10.66
CA LEU A 158 24.06 -0.88 9.31
C LEU A 158 23.53 0.26 8.44
N ALA A 159 24.37 1.26 8.17
CA ALA A 159 24.04 2.32 7.22
C ALA A 159 23.76 1.73 5.83
N VAL A 160 22.74 2.26 5.14
CA VAL A 160 22.26 1.67 3.88
C VAL A 160 23.36 1.56 2.82
N GLU A 161 24.26 2.54 2.73
CA GLU A 161 25.35 2.56 1.75
C GLU A 161 26.40 1.46 1.97
N ARG A 162 26.43 0.88 3.17
CA ARG A 162 27.29 -0.26 3.51
C ARG A 162 26.60 -1.60 3.29
N ASP A 163 25.29 -1.61 3.02
CA ASP A 163 24.56 -2.82 2.69
C ASP A 163 24.95 -3.29 1.28
N PRO A 164 25.41 -4.54 1.09
CA PRO A 164 25.78 -5.06 -0.23
C PRO A 164 24.63 -5.07 -1.26
N SER A 165 23.38 -4.99 -0.81
CA SER A 165 22.19 -4.94 -1.68
C SER A 165 21.87 -3.51 -2.17
N TRP A 166 22.42 -2.48 -1.54
CA TRP A 166 22.18 -1.09 -1.91
C TRP A 166 22.67 -0.80 -3.33
N CYS A 167 21.80 -0.21 -4.16
CA CYS A 167 22.10 0.06 -5.58
C CYS A 167 22.61 -1.18 -6.35
N ALA A 168 22.23 -2.39 -5.94
CA ALA A 168 22.67 -3.62 -6.59
C ALA A 168 21.70 -4.12 -7.68
N GLY A 169 20.46 -3.62 -7.71
CA GLY A 169 19.36 -4.23 -8.44
C GLY A 169 19.06 -5.63 -7.92
N VAL A 170 18.44 -6.46 -8.75
CA VAL A 170 18.33 -7.91 -8.53
C VAL A 170 19.59 -8.59 -9.05
N ARG A 171 20.43 -9.12 -8.15
CA ARG A 171 21.69 -9.77 -8.52
C ARG A 171 21.74 -11.22 -8.07
N LEU A 172 21.61 -12.16 -9.00
CA LEU A 172 21.65 -13.60 -8.72
C LEU A 172 23.09 -14.14 -8.67
N PRO A 173 23.38 -15.15 -7.82
CA PRO A 173 22.47 -15.82 -6.89
C PRO A 173 22.35 -15.13 -5.52
N TRP A 174 22.92 -13.93 -5.35
CA TRP A 174 22.95 -13.23 -4.05
C TRP A 174 21.58 -12.73 -3.57
N PHE A 175 20.73 -12.28 -4.48
CA PHE A 175 19.33 -12.01 -4.18
C PHE A 175 18.55 -13.32 -4.15
N ALA A 176 17.82 -13.53 -3.06
CA ALA A 176 17.01 -14.73 -2.83
C ALA A 176 15.72 -14.36 -2.07
N GLY A 177 15.12 -13.23 -2.44
CA GLY A 177 14.01 -12.59 -1.73
C GLY A 177 14.42 -11.72 -0.55
N VAL A 178 13.42 -11.03 -0.02
CA VAL A 178 13.46 -10.29 1.25
C VAL A 178 13.58 -11.29 2.40
N LYS A 179 14.51 -11.05 3.32
CA LYS A 179 14.75 -11.91 4.49
C LYS A 179 15.06 -11.10 5.77
N PRO A 180 14.63 -11.58 6.94
CA PRO A 180 13.66 -12.67 7.14
C PRO A 180 12.25 -12.27 6.64
N ALA A 181 11.41 -13.26 6.30
CA ALA A 181 10.03 -13.04 5.83
C ALA A 181 9.18 -14.29 6.07
N PHE A 182 7.87 -14.11 6.29
CA PHE A 182 6.96 -15.21 6.62
C PHE A 182 6.80 -16.16 5.43
N PHE A 183 6.53 -15.61 4.25
CA PHE A 183 6.58 -16.35 2.99
C PHE A 183 7.97 -16.14 2.34
N PRO A 184 8.69 -17.22 2.01
CA PRO A 184 9.97 -17.12 1.32
C PRO A 184 9.77 -16.80 -0.16
N GLU A 185 10.85 -16.41 -0.84
CA GLU A 185 10.85 -16.40 -2.31
C GLU A 185 10.64 -17.81 -2.86
N ARG A 186 9.75 -17.91 -3.85
CA ARG A 186 9.42 -19.09 -4.63
C ARG A 186 10.02 -18.96 -6.02
N THR A 187 10.62 -20.04 -6.50
CA THR A 187 11.13 -20.15 -7.88
C THR A 187 10.19 -21.02 -8.70
N GLY A 188 10.33 -21.00 -10.03
CA GLY A 188 9.49 -21.81 -10.91
C GLY A 188 8.02 -21.37 -10.85
N CYS A 189 7.79 -20.06 -10.79
CA CYS A 189 6.45 -19.49 -10.87
C CYS A 189 6.19 -18.93 -12.28
N ARG A 190 4.92 -18.61 -12.55
CA ARG A 190 4.52 -17.73 -13.67
C ARG A 190 3.67 -16.59 -13.13
N VAL A 191 3.94 -15.38 -13.63
CA VAL A 191 3.15 -14.18 -13.32
C VAL A 191 2.54 -13.65 -14.60
N THR A 192 1.23 -13.40 -14.57
CA THR A 192 0.53 -12.61 -15.58
C THR A 192 0.15 -11.28 -14.96
N LEU A 193 0.60 -10.17 -15.53
CA LEU A 193 0.27 -8.82 -15.08
C LEU A 193 -0.92 -8.31 -15.88
N TYR A 194 -1.92 -7.76 -15.19
CA TYR A 194 -3.12 -7.21 -15.77
C TYR A 194 -3.14 -5.69 -15.59
N GLN A 195 -3.45 -5.01 -16.69
CA GLN A 195 -3.70 -3.58 -16.78
C GLN A 195 -5.21 -3.43 -16.96
N ASN A 196 -5.86 -2.77 -16.00
CA ASN A 196 -7.31 -2.68 -15.85
C ASN A 196 -8.01 -4.04 -15.70
N ALA A 197 -9.34 -4.03 -15.62
CA ALA A 197 -10.15 -5.25 -15.60
C ALA A 197 -10.26 -5.90 -16.98
N HIS A 198 -10.26 -5.06 -18.02
CA HIS A 198 -10.37 -5.43 -19.43
C HIS A 198 -9.44 -4.59 -20.30
N LEU A 199 -9.19 -5.05 -21.52
CA LEU A 199 -8.54 -4.29 -22.58
C LEU A 199 -9.24 -4.59 -23.89
N SER A 200 -9.53 -3.57 -24.69
CA SER A 200 -10.24 -3.76 -25.95
C SER A 200 -9.49 -4.69 -26.90
N ALA A 201 -10.21 -5.26 -27.88
CA ALA A 201 -9.59 -6.11 -28.90
C ALA A 201 -8.56 -5.35 -29.77
N ALA A 202 -8.68 -4.02 -29.87
CA ALA A 202 -7.85 -3.17 -30.70
C ALA A 202 -6.59 -2.66 -29.98
N PHE A 203 -6.51 -2.82 -28.65
CA PHE A 203 -5.36 -2.38 -27.87
C PHE A 203 -4.11 -3.20 -28.20
N ASP A 204 -3.14 -2.55 -28.84
CA ASP A 204 -1.81 -3.08 -29.13
C ASP A 204 -0.76 -2.01 -28.79
N PRO A 205 0.01 -2.19 -27.71
CA PRO A 205 1.01 -1.21 -27.30
C PRO A 205 2.26 -1.22 -28.20
N GLY A 206 2.40 -2.19 -29.11
CA GLY A 206 3.51 -2.28 -30.07
C GLY A 206 4.88 -2.58 -29.44
N VAL A 207 4.91 -3.11 -28.22
CA VAL A 207 6.14 -3.26 -27.43
C VAL A 207 6.86 -4.57 -27.76
N ARG A 208 8.18 -4.49 -27.98
CA ARG A 208 9.04 -5.66 -28.24
C ARG A 208 9.80 -6.09 -26.99
N LEU A 209 9.87 -7.38 -26.76
CA LEU A 209 10.62 -7.99 -25.65
C LEU A 209 12.02 -8.45 -26.09
N ALA A 210 12.86 -8.83 -25.13
CA ALA A 210 14.17 -9.45 -25.37
C ALA A 210 14.02 -10.67 -26.30
N GLY A 211 14.95 -10.81 -27.26
CA GLY A 211 14.89 -11.86 -28.30
C GLY A 211 14.29 -11.39 -29.63
N GLY A 212 13.75 -10.17 -29.72
CA GLY A 212 13.42 -9.47 -30.97
C GLY A 212 12.20 -9.99 -31.75
N GLU A 213 11.81 -11.25 -31.55
CA GLU A 213 10.69 -11.88 -32.26
C GLU A 213 9.37 -11.85 -31.47
N ALA A 214 9.40 -11.74 -30.12
CA ALA A 214 8.20 -11.77 -29.28
C ALA A 214 7.70 -10.36 -28.94
N ALA A 215 6.48 -10.03 -29.37
CA ALA A 215 5.76 -8.84 -28.93
C ALA A 215 5.15 -9.06 -27.52
N TYR A 216 5.14 -8.02 -26.70
CA TYR A 216 4.37 -8.02 -25.46
C TYR A 216 2.87 -8.10 -25.80
N ARG A 217 2.15 -8.99 -25.14
CA ARG A 217 0.71 -9.20 -25.33
C ARG A 217 0.00 -8.98 -24.00
N PRO A 218 -0.75 -7.88 -23.83
CA PRO A 218 -1.54 -7.65 -22.64
C PRO A 218 -2.59 -8.76 -22.43
N ALA A 219 -2.72 -9.21 -21.19
CA ALA A 219 -3.76 -10.15 -20.76
C ALA A 219 -5.00 -9.40 -20.25
N ARG A 220 -6.12 -10.11 -20.04
CA ARG A 220 -7.42 -9.51 -19.67
C ARG A 220 -7.94 -10.17 -18.40
N LEU A 221 -8.01 -9.42 -17.30
CA LEU A 221 -8.22 -9.98 -15.97
C LEU A 221 -9.58 -10.68 -15.86
N TRP A 222 -10.67 -9.97 -16.12
CA TRP A 222 -12.01 -10.51 -15.87
C TRP A 222 -12.39 -11.61 -16.87
N GLU A 223 -11.82 -11.62 -18.08
CA GLU A 223 -11.92 -12.75 -19.01
C GLU A 223 -11.23 -14.00 -18.45
N ASP A 224 -9.96 -13.86 -18.04
CA ASP A 224 -9.17 -14.96 -17.48
C ASP A 224 -9.79 -15.49 -16.18
N LEU A 225 -10.29 -14.59 -15.33
CA LEU A 225 -10.94 -14.95 -14.07
C LEU A 225 -12.27 -15.66 -14.30
N TYR A 226 -13.10 -15.19 -15.23
CA TYR A 226 -14.35 -15.86 -15.61
C TYR A 226 -14.08 -17.29 -16.09
N ALA A 227 -13.10 -17.46 -17.00
CA ALA A 227 -12.72 -18.77 -17.51
C ALA A 227 -12.20 -19.67 -16.38
N ALA A 228 -11.36 -19.14 -15.50
CA ALA A 228 -10.79 -19.88 -14.38
C ALA A 228 -11.87 -20.36 -13.38
N ILE A 229 -12.83 -19.51 -13.01
CA ILE A 229 -13.94 -19.90 -12.12
C ILE A 229 -14.85 -20.92 -12.80
N ARG A 230 -15.21 -20.70 -14.08
CA ARG A 230 -16.02 -21.63 -14.87
C ARG A 230 -15.38 -23.02 -14.91
N ASP A 231 -14.07 -23.09 -15.11
CA ASP A 231 -13.34 -24.33 -15.33
C ASP A 231 -12.82 -24.99 -14.04
N ALA A 232 -12.97 -24.35 -12.88
CA ALA A 232 -12.62 -24.90 -11.57
C ALA A 232 -13.40 -26.19 -11.27
N GLN A 233 -12.74 -27.17 -10.62
CA GLN A 233 -13.33 -28.49 -10.36
C GLN A 233 -13.25 -28.91 -8.89
N LYS A 234 -12.34 -28.33 -8.10
CA LYS A 234 -12.16 -28.68 -6.68
C LYS A 234 -12.59 -27.56 -5.76
N PHE A 235 -12.10 -26.33 -5.96
CA PHE A 235 -12.41 -25.21 -5.09
C PHE A 235 -12.33 -23.84 -5.78
N VAL A 236 -13.05 -22.87 -5.21
CA VAL A 236 -12.96 -21.44 -5.54
C VAL A 236 -13.07 -20.65 -4.23
N TYR A 237 -11.97 -20.03 -3.80
CA TYR A 237 -11.88 -19.24 -2.58
C TYR A 237 -11.75 -17.75 -2.92
N VAL A 238 -12.66 -16.92 -2.42
CA VAL A 238 -12.76 -15.49 -2.73
C VAL A 238 -12.66 -14.68 -1.45
N ALA A 239 -11.70 -13.77 -1.38
CA ALA A 239 -11.62 -12.72 -0.36
C ALA A 239 -11.65 -11.34 -1.05
N GLY A 240 -12.42 -10.41 -0.50
CA GLY A 240 -12.54 -9.07 -1.07
C GLY A 240 -12.90 -8.05 0.00
N TRP A 241 -12.53 -6.80 -0.24
CA TRP A 241 -13.05 -5.68 0.56
C TRP A 241 -14.54 -5.50 0.28
N SER A 242 -14.94 -5.68 -0.97
CA SER A 242 -16.33 -5.80 -1.39
C SER A 242 -16.45 -6.87 -2.46
N VAL A 243 -17.52 -7.66 -2.40
CA VAL A 243 -17.91 -8.59 -3.44
C VAL A 243 -19.34 -8.21 -3.81
N ASN A 244 -19.64 -8.01 -5.08
CA ASN A 244 -20.98 -7.76 -5.58
C ASN A 244 -21.40 -8.94 -6.46
N THR A 245 -22.44 -9.66 -6.05
CA THR A 245 -22.91 -10.85 -6.76
C THR A 245 -23.58 -10.54 -8.09
N ALA A 246 -24.01 -9.30 -8.34
CA ALA A 246 -24.78 -8.91 -9.52
C ALA A 246 -23.91 -8.55 -10.75
N ILE A 247 -22.59 -8.36 -10.58
CA ILE A 247 -21.73 -7.96 -11.70
C ILE A 247 -21.55 -9.11 -12.70
N THR A 248 -21.35 -8.76 -13.97
CA THR A 248 -20.92 -9.69 -15.02
C THR A 248 -19.44 -9.45 -15.36
N LEU A 249 -18.64 -10.52 -15.43
CA LEU A 249 -17.20 -10.40 -15.69
C LEU A 249 -16.85 -10.15 -17.16
N VAL A 250 -17.62 -10.71 -18.10
CA VAL A 250 -17.38 -10.57 -19.55
C VAL A 250 -18.46 -9.66 -20.15
N ARG A 251 -18.07 -8.46 -20.57
CA ARG A 251 -19.02 -7.45 -21.06
C ARG A 251 -18.78 -6.99 -22.50
N ASP A 252 -17.56 -7.14 -23.02
CA ASP A 252 -17.21 -6.74 -24.38
C ASP A 252 -17.86 -7.69 -25.41
N PRO A 253 -18.81 -7.21 -26.23
CA PRO A 253 -19.47 -8.05 -27.23
C PRO A 253 -18.52 -8.62 -28.28
N ALA A 254 -17.43 -7.92 -28.61
CA ALA A 254 -16.43 -8.38 -29.57
C ALA A 254 -15.55 -9.52 -29.01
N ARG A 255 -15.58 -9.72 -27.69
CA ARG A 255 -14.78 -10.72 -26.96
C ARG A 255 -15.64 -11.62 -26.06
N MET A 256 -16.94 -11.68 -26.32
CA MET A 256 -17.86 -12.46 -25.51
C MET A 256 -17.46 -13.94 -25.47
N ILE A 257 -17.29 -14.46 -24.26
CA ILE A 257 -17.01 -15.88 -24.04
C ILE A 257 -18.34 -16.65 -24.20
N PRO A 258 -18.40 -17.75 -24.98
CA PRO A 258 -19.63 -18.52 -25.15
C PRO A 258 -20.27 -18.91 -23.80
N GLY A 259 -21.54 -18.53 -23.62
CA GLY A 259 -22.30 -18.79 -22.39
C GLY A 259 -22.03 -17.82 -21.23
N ALA A 260 -21.22 -16.77 -21.42
CA ALA A 260 -20.95 -15.75 -20.40
C ALA A 260 -21.93 -14.57 -20.41
N GLU A 261 -22.66 -14.38 -21.52
CA GLU A 261 -23.59 -13.26 -21.67
C GLU A 261 -24.65 -13.27 -20.56
N GLY A 262 -24.73 -12.16 -19.80
CA GLY A 262 -25.66 -12.00 -18.68
C GLY A 262 -25.38 -12.89 -17.46
N VAL A 263 -24.28 -13.65 -17.44
CA VAL A 263 -23.91 -14.48 -16.29
C VAL A 263 -23.31 -13.62 -15.19
N THR A 264 -24.06 -13.46 -14.10
CA THR A 264 -23.58 -12.79 -12.90
C THR A 264 -22.53 -13.63 -12.17
N LEU A 265 -21.64 -12.96 -11.43
CA LEU A 265 -20.65 -13.60 -10.57
C LEU A 265 -21.32 -14.51 -9.54
N GLY A 266 -22.40 -14.05 -8.90
CA GLY A 266 -23.14 -14.82 -7.91
C GLY A 266 -23.72 -16.11 -8.48
N ASP A 267 -24.34 -16.04 -9.66
CA ASP A 267 -24.91 -17.23 -10.32
C ASP A 267 -23.83 -18.19 -10.85
N LEU A 268 -22.66 -17.67 -11.25
CA LEU A 268 -21.51 -18.50 -11.59
C LEU A 268 -21.02 -19.28 -10.36
N LEU A 269 -20.81 -18.60 -9.23
CA LEU A 269 -20.34 -19.22 -7.99
C LEU A 269 -21.34 -20.25 -7.43
N LYS A 270 -22.65 -19.95 -7.46
CA LYS A 270 -23.69 -20.93 -7.10
C LYS A 270 -23.65 -22.17 -7.99
N ARG A 271 -23.56 -21.99 -9.31
CA ARG A 271 -23.44 -23.12 -10.26
C ARG A 271 -22.24 -24.01 -9.94
N LYS A 272 -21.07 -23.41 -9.69
CA LYS A 272 -19.87 -24.18 -9.31
C LYS A 272 -20.07 -24.94 -8.01
N ALA A 273 -20.68 -24.31 -7.00
CA ALA A 273 -20.99 -24.98 -5.74
C ALA A 273 -21.97 -26.16 -5.93
N ASP A 274 -22.98 -26.01 -6.78
CA ASP A 274 -23.95 -27.06 -7.11
C ASP A 274 -23.34 -28.23 -7.91
N GLU A 275 -22.25 -27.97 -8.66
CA GLU A 275 -21.44 -28.99 -9.32
C GLU A 275 -20.50 -29.75 -8.35
N GLY A 276 -20.46 -29.36 -7.07
CA GLY A 276 -19.63 -29.99 -6.03
C GLY A 276 -18.28 -29.31 -5.78
N VAL A 277 -18.02 -28.15 -6.38
CA VAL A 277 -16.82 -27.35 -6.10
C VAL A 277 -16.94 -26.69 -4.73
N ALA A 278 -15.90 -26.73 -3.91
CA ALA A 278 -15.88 -26.03 -2.63
C ALA A 278 -15.75 -24.51 -2.85
N VAL A 279 -16.86 -23.78 -2.76
CA VAL A 279 -16.89 -22.32 -2.96
C VAL A 279 -16.98 -21.60 -1.62
N LEU A 280 -15.90 -20.90 -1.25
CA LEU A 280 -15.79 -20.14 0.01
C LEU A 280 -15.61 -18.64 -0.30
N VAL A 281 -16.43 -17.81 0.33
CA VAL A 281 -16.49 -16.37 0.07
C VAL A 281 -16.39 -15.60 1.39
N MET A 282 -15.40 -14.71 1.49
CA MET A 282 -15.05 -13.99 2.71
C MET A 282 -14.93 -12.47 2.41
N PRO A 283 -16.06 -11.76 2.20
CA PRO A 283 -16.07 -10.31 2.14
C PRO A 283 -15.76 -9.70 3.52
N TRP A 284 -15.19 -8.51 3.53
CA TRP A 284 -15.09 -7.71 4.75
C TRP A 284 -16.48 -7.37 5.31
N GLN A 285 -16.61 -7.34 6.64
CA GLN A 285 -17.81 -6.89 7.34
C GLN A 285 -17.77 -5.37 7.52
N ASP A 286 -18.58 -4.63 6.76
CA ASP A 286 -18.80 -3.21 7.03
C ASP A 286 -19.77 -3.07 8.21
N ASN A 287 -19.20 -2.81 9.38
CA ASN A 287 -19.95 -2.66 10.63
C ASN A 287 -20.97 -1.50 10.59
N THR A 288 -20.87 -0.59 9.62
CA THR A 288 -21.84 0.51 9.45
C THR A 288 -23.08 0.10 8.65
N SER A 289 -23.01 -1.00 7.87
CA SER A 289 -24.14 -1.59 7.13
C SER A 289 -25.28 -2.08 8.04
N VAL A 290 -25.00 -2.24 9.35
CA VAL A 290 -25.92 -2.81 10.35
C VAL A 290 -26.71 -1.74 11.13
N SER A 291 -26.52 -0.43 10.87
CA SER A 291 -27.13 0.65 11.66
C SER A 291 -28.16 1.51 10.90
N PHE A 292 -29.45 1.28 11.20
CA PHE A 292 -30.65 2.15 11.07
C PHE A 292 -30.94 2.97 9.77
N LEU A 293 -30.10 2.96 8.72
CA LEU A 293 -30.21 3.86 7.55
C LEU A 293 -30.35 3.19 6.18
N GLY A 294 -30.75 1.91 6.14
CA GLY A 294 -30.85 1.14 4.89
C GLY A 294 -29.54 0.44 4.57
N ASN A 295 -29.60 -0.69 3.86
CA ASN A 295 -28.51 -1.67 3.73
C ASN A 295 -27.22 -1.20 3.00
N ALA A 296 -27.05 0.10 2.74
CA ALA A 296 -25.81 0.64 2.19
C ALA A 296 -25.00 1.28 3.33
N GLY A 297 -24.01 0.58 3.86
CA GLY A 297 -23.06 1.11 4.85
C GLY A 297 -22.38 2.41 4.40
N LEU A 298 -21.73 3.10 5.34
CA LEU A 298 -21.02 4.36 5.11
C LEU A 298 -19.94 4.22 4.01
N MET A 299 -19.38 3.01 3.85
CA MET A 299 -18.33 2.69 2.88
C MET A 299 -18.87 2.11 1.56
N LYS A 300 -20.20 2.01 1.40
CA LYS A 300 -20.87 1.53 0.18
C LYS A 300 -20.38 0.16 -0.32
N THR A 301 -20.11 -0.76 0.61
CA THR A 301 -19.84 -2.17 0.29
C THR A 301 -21.14 -2.94 -0.02
N HIS A 302 -21.02 -4.13 -0.59
CA HIS A 302 -22.15 -5.05 -0.87
C HIS A 302 -22.08 -6.32 0.00
N ASP A 303 -21.52 -6.20 1.20
CA ASP A 303 -21.20 -7.32 2.08
C ASP A 303 -22.48 -8.04 2.55
N GLU A 304 -23.45 -7.32 3.11
CA GLU A 304 -24.73 -7.89 3.53
C GLU A 304 -25.58 -8.41 2.36
N GLU A 305 -25.64 -7.70 1.23
CA GLU A 305 -26.29 -8.16 0.00
C GLU A 305 -25.69 -9.49 -0.47
N THR A 306 -24.37 -9.59 -0.47
CA THR A 306 -23.65 -10.81 -0.89
C THR A 306 -23.91 -11.97 0.04
N ARG A 307 -23.84 -11.75 1.36
CA ARG A 307 -24.16 -12.80 2.34
C ARG A 307 -25.60 -13.30 2.15
N ARG A 308 -26.57 -12.40 2.02
CA ARG A 308 -27.99 -12.75 1.79
C ARG A 308 -28.17 -13.48 0.46
N PHE A 309 -27.45 -13.08 -0.59
CA PHE A 309 -27.55 -13.74 -1.89
C PHE A 309 -27.14 -15.22 -1.81
N PHE A 310 -26.11 -15.56 -1.03
CA PHE A 310 -25.64 -16.94 -0.86
C PHE A 310 -26.37 -17.73 0.23
N GLU A 311 -27.23 -17.09 1.01
CA GLU A 311 -28.01 -17.77 2.05
C GLU A 311 -28.86 -18.91 1.46
N GLY A 312 -28.79 -20.09 2.09
CA GLY A 312 -29.48 -21.30 1.62
C GLY A 312 -28.87 -21.98 0.37
N SER A 313 -27.76 -21.46 -0.17
CA SER A 313 -27.03 -22.10 -1.27
C SER A 313 -25.88 -23.00 -0.78
N ASN A 314 -25.21 -23.68 -1.72
CA ASN A 314 -24.01 -24.47 -1.45
C ASN A 314 -22.73 -23.61 -1.30
N VAL A 315 -22.79 -22.31 -1.61
CA VAL A 315 -21.69 -21.38 -1.38
C VAL A 315 -21.58 -21.06 0.12
N ARG A 316 -20.38 -21.14 0.69
CA ARG A 316 -20.14 -20.79 2.10
C ARG A 316 -19.61 -19.37 2.19
N CYS A 317 -20.44 -18.47 2.71
CA CYS A 317 -20.13 -17.05 2.82
C CYS A 317 -20.27 -16.57 4.26
N PHE A 318 -19.30 -15.82 4.77
CA PHE A 318 -19.44 -15.09 6.03
C PHE A 318 -18.80 -13.71 5.93
N LEU A 319 -19.29 -12.76 6.72
CA LEU A 319 -18.71 -11.42 6.80
C LEU A 319 -17.53 -11.45 7.76
N CYS A 320 -16.37 -11.02 7.29
CA CYS A 320 -15.12 -11.10 8.03
C CYS A 320 -14.89 -9.78 8.78
N PRO A 321 -15.05 -9.73 10.11
CA PRO A 321 -14.79 -8.52 10.89
C PRO A 321 -13.29 -8.25 10.98
N ARG A 322 -12.92 -6.97 11.10
CA ARG A 322 -11.55 -6.54 11.36
C ARG A 322 -11.47 -5.84 12.72
N ASP A 323 -10.83 -6.49 13.68
CA ASP A 323 -10.52 -5.91 14.98
C ASP A 323 -9.08 -5.39 14.95
N ALA A 324 -8.91 -4.08 14.83
CA ALA A 324 -7.58 -3.50 14.86
C ALA A 324 -7.09 -3.29 16.30
N ASP A 325 -5.84 -3.69 16.51
CA ASP A 325 -4.98 -3.45 17.68
C ASP A 325 -5.66 -3.38 19.06
N ALA A 326 -5.58 -4.49 19.81
CA ALA A 326 -5.96 -4.59 21.23
C ALA A 326 -5.17 -3.62 22.15
N SER A 327 -4.16 -2.95 21.61
CA SER A 327 -3.35 -1.97 22.31
C SER A 327 -3.96 -0.55 22.38
N LEU A 328 -5.06 -0.30 21.69
CA LEU A 328 -5.77 0.98 21.78
C LEU A 328 -6.47 1.12 23.15
N THR A 329 -6.50 2.32 23.71
CA THR A 329 -7.27 2.58 24.95
C THR A 329 -8.75 2.29 24.71
N VAL A 330 -9.54 1.97 25.74
CA VAL A 330 -10.98 1.65 25.56
C VAL A 330 -11.74 2.72 24.75
N VAL A 331 -11.40 4.01 24.92
CA VAL A 331 -12.00 5.11 24.14
C VAL A 331 -11.56 5.06 22.68
N GLN A 332 -10.26 4.88 22.42
CA GLN A 332 -9.75 4.70 21.06
C GLN A 332 -10.32 3.44 20.41
N HIS A 333 -10.43 2.33 21.15
CA HIS A 333 -10.97 1.07 20.66
C HIS A 333 -12.43 1.19 20.24
N VAL A 334 -13.26 1.97 20.94
CA VAL A 334 -14.66 2.22 20.55
C VAL A 334 -14.75 3.13 19.32
N GLU A 335 -13.82 4.06 19.15
CA GLU A 335 -13.75 4.93 17.96
C GLU A 335 -13.19 4.18 16.73
N THR A 336 -12.16 3.34 16.88
CA THR A 336 -11.41 2.72 15.77
C THR A 336 -11.78 1.28 15.42
N SER A 337 -12.43 0.51 16.30
CA SER A 337 -12.83 -0.89 15.97
C SER A 337 -13.93 -0.96 14.90
N ALA A 338 -14.53 0.17 14.55
CA ALA A 338 -15.51 0.28 13.48
C ALA A 338 -14.89 0.68 12.11
N GLU A 339 -13.57 0.88 12.01
CA GLU A 339 -13.00 1.70 10.92
C GLU A 339 -11.84 1.10 10.13
N PHE A 340 -11.23 -0.01 10.56
CA PHE A 340 -10.23 -0.75 9.77
C PHE A 340 -10.86 -1.91 9.00
N THR A 341 -10.23 -2.30 7.89
CA THR A 341 -10.85 -3.20 6.91
C THR A 341 -10.01 -4.43 6.59
N HIS A 342 -10.68 -5.46 6.10
CA HIS A 342 -10.02 -6.50 5.34
C HIS A 342 -9.93 -6.07 3.88
N HIS A 343 -8.77 -5.57 3.46
CA HIS A 343 -8.61 -4.91 2.17
C HIS A 343 -7.97 -5.80 1.08
N GLN A 344 -7.65 -7.05 1.41
CA GLN A 344 -7.14 -8.05 0.45
C GLN A 344 -8.19 -8.37 -0.64
N LYS A 345 -7.80 -8.23 -1.91
CA LYS A 345 -8.56 -8.75 -3.06
C LYS A 345 -7.86 -9.98 -3.60
N ALA A 346 -8.45 -11.16 -3.39
CA ALA A 346 -7.86 -12.43 -3.77
C ALA A 346 -8.89 -13.45 -4.25
N VAL A 347 -8.57 -14.14 -5.34
CA VAL A 347 -9.29 -15.34 -5.78
C VAL A 347 -8.29 -16.48 -5.96
N THR A 348 -8.47 -17.59 -5.26
CA THR A 348 -7.63 -18.79 -5.42
C THR A 348 -8.49 -20.00 -5.77
N LEU A 349 -8.07 -20.76 -6.78
CA LEU A 349 -8.82 -21.89 -7.32
C LEU A 349 -7.88 -22.93 -7.93
N ASP A 350 -8.42 -24.09 -8.27
CA ASP A 350 -7.73 -25.08 -9.10
C ASP A 350 -7.97 -24.84 -10.60
N ALA A 351 -6.92 -24.88 -11.41
CA ALA A 351 -6.99 -24.74 -12.87
C ALA A 351 -6.35 -25.94 -13.59
N ALA A 352 -6.81 -26.22 -14.81
CA ALA A 352 -6.22 -27.26 -15.65
C ALA A 352 -4.81 -26.87 -16.12
N THR A 353 -3.90 -27.84 -16.16
CA THR A 353 -2.53 -27.62 -16.66
C THR A 353 -2.53 -27.57 -18.19
N ALA A 354 -2.09 -26.45 -18.78
CA ALA A 354 -2.06 -26.24 -20.23
C ALA A 354 -0.78 -26.78 -20.90
N THR A 355 -0.31 -27.98 -20.55
CA THR A 355 0.91 -28.57 -21.14
C THR A 355 0.60 -29.36 -22.41
N PRO A 356 1.32 -29.10 -23.53
CA PRO A 356 1.25 -29.95 -24.71
C PRO A 356 1.73 -31.38 -24.37
N GLY A 357 0.82 -32.35 -24.41
CA GLY A 357 1.13 -33.75 -24.10
C GLY A 357 0.95 -34.18 -22.64
N GLY A 358 0.41 -33.31 -21.78
CA GLY A 358 -0.11 -33.72 -20.46
C GLY A 358 -1.29 -34.68 -20.61
N THR A 359 -1.48 -35.57 -19.64
CA THR A 359 -2.72 -36.36 -19.57
C THR A 359 -3.89 -35.43 -19.28
N ASP A 360 -4.98 -35.55 -20.04
CA ASP A 360 -6.26 -34.89 -19.73
C ASP A 360 -6.58 -35.11 -18.23
N GLY A 361 -6.59 -34.02 -17.45
CA GLY A 361 -7.06 -34.04 -16.06
C GLY A 361 -6.11 -33.60 -14.96
N GLU A 362 -4.82 -33.30 -15.22
CA GLU A 362 -3.96 -32.72 -14.18
C GLU A 362 -4.30 -31.25 -13.92
N ARG A 363 -4.33 -30.88 -12.63
CA ARG A 363 -4.75 -29.55 -12.15
C ARG A 363 -3.74 -29.00 -11.15
N HIS A 364 -3.64 -27.68 -11.06
CA HIS A 364 -2.73 -26.96 -10.16
C HIS A 364 -3.43 -25.76 -9.53
N VAL A 365 -2.82 -25.17 -8.51
CA VAL A 365 -3.37 -23.97 -7.83
C VAL A 365 -3.02 -22.71 -8.60
N VAL A 366 -3.99 -21.83 -8.75
CA VAL A 366 -3.86 -20.50 -9.37
C VAL A 366 -4.46 -19.46 -8.44
N SER A 367 -3.76 -18.34 -8.27
CA SER A 367 -4.21 -17.23 -7.43
C SER A 367 -4.19 -15.91 -8.17
N PHE A 368 -5.23 -15.10 -7.98
CA PHE A 368 -5.33 -13.73 -8.47
C PHE A 368 -5.25 -12.79 -7.28
N ILE A 369 -4.36 -11.80 -7.32
CA ILE A 369 -4.26 -10.73 -6.30
C ILE A 369 -3.95 -9.37 -6.96
N GLY A 370 -4.39 -8.28 -6.35
CA GLY A 370 -4.15 -6.93 -6.88
C GLY A 370 -5.04 -5.86 -6.25
N GLY A 371 -5.31 -4.79 -6.99
CA GLY A 371 -6.17 -3.68 -6.56
C GLY A 371 -7.65 -3.86 -6.90
N ILE A 372 -7.97 -4.70 -7.88
CA ILE A 372 -9.35 -4.86 -8.41
C ILE A 372 -10.18 -5.83 -7.54
N ASP A 373 -11.20 -5.29 -6.84
CA ASP A 373 -12.27 -6.07 -6.20
C ASP A 373 -13.27 -6.62 -7.23
N LEU A 374 -14.02 -7.66 -6.86
CA LEU A 374 -15.13 -8.18 -7.64
C LEU A 374 -16.43 -7.43 -7.31
N CYS A 375 -16.44 -6.13 -7.58
CA CYS A 375 -17.60 -5.27 -7.36
C CYS A 375 -17.81 -4.23 -8.48
N ASP A 376 -18.85 -3.41 -8.31
CA ASP A 376 -19.28 -2.34 -9.21
C ASP A 376 -18.20 -1.26 -9.41
N GLY A 377 -18.25 -0.64 -10.59
CA GLY A 377 -17.35 0.41 -11.07
C GLY A 377 -15.93 -0.02 -11.42
N ARG A 378 -15.56 -1.28 -11.16
CA ARG A 378 -14.20 -1.81 -11.43
C ARG A 378 -14.00 -2.26 -12.87
N TYR A 379 -15.07 -2.52 -13.61
CA TYR A 379 -14.96 -2.85 -15.03
C TYR A 379 -14.59 -1.61 -15.83
N ASP A 380 -13.41 -1.63 -16.43
CA ASP A 380 -12.94 -0.58 -17.32
C ASP A 380 -11.94 -1.13 -18.31
N ASP A 381 -11.73 -0.39 -19.39
CA ASP A 381 -10.71 -0.63 -20.40
C ASP A 381 -9.77 0.57 -20.55
N GLU A 382 -8.80 0.47 -21.46
CA GLU A 382 -7.78 1.50 -21.65
C GLU A 382 -8.33 2.86 -22.11
N ASN A 383 -9.57 2.92 -22.62
CA ASN A 383 -10.16 4.15 -23.11
C ASN A 383 -10.71 5.00 -21.97
N HIS A 384 -10.98 4.40 -20.81
CA HIS A 384 -11.45 5.08 -19.60
C HIS A 384 -12.58 6.08 -19.90
N THR A 385 -13.64 5.57 -20.54
CA THR A 385 -14.68 6.44 -21.11
C THR A 385 -15.43 7.20 -20.01
N LEU A 386 -15.75 8.47 -20.29
CA LEU A 386 -16.50 9.32 -19.36
C LEU A 386 -18.00 9.32 -19.67
N PHE A 387 -18.34 9.36 -20.96
CA PHE A 387 -19.70 9.47 -21.49
C PHE A 387 -19.96 8.47 -22.63
N GLY A 388 -18.90 8.02 -23.31
CA GLY A 388 -19.01 7.01 -24.35
C GLY A 388 -19.56 5.68 -23.80
N GLY A 389 -20.67 5.20 -24.39
CA GLY A 389 -21.22 3.87 -24.13
C GLY A 389 -21.91 3.71 -22.78
N LEU A 390 -22.31 4.80 -22.10
CA LEU A 390 -23.04 4.71 -20.83
C LEU A 390 -24.40 4.00 -20.92
N ASP A 391 -24.96 3.87 -22.12
CA ASP A 391 -26.19 3.13 -22.44
C ASP A 391 -25.95 1.68 -22.86
N THR A 392 -24.69 1.26 -22.97
CA THR A 392 -24.35 -0.14 -23.30
C THR A 392 -24.47 -1.03 -22.08
N ALA A 393 -24.67 -2.33 -22.28
CA ALA A 393 -24.67 -3.32 -21.20
C ALA A 393 -23.37 -3.35 -20.39
N ALA A 394 -22.27 -2.83 -20.93
CA ALA A 394 -21.00 -2.75 -20.23
C ALA A 394 -21.03 -1.77 -19.04
N PHE A 395 -21.83 -0.69 -19.11
CA PHE A 395 -21.80 0.40 -18.13
C PHE A 395 -23.18 0.82 -17.61
N HIS A 396 -24.28 0.49 -18.30
CA HIS A 396 -25.63 0.95 -17.93
C HIS A 396 -26.03 0.52 -16.51
N ASP A 397 -25.76 -0.75 -16.16
CA ASP A 397 -26.07 -1.31 -14.84
C ASP A 397 -24.89 -1.20 -13.86
N ASP A 398 -23.84 -0.48 -14.25
CA ASP A 398 -22.58 -0.33 -13.49
C ASP A 398 -22.05 1.12 -13.50
N PHE A 399 -22.95 2.10 -13.54
CA PHE A 399 -22.59 3.51 -13.49
C PHE A 399 -22.13 3.87 -12.05
N MET A 400 -20.83 4.10 -11.88
CA MET A 400 -20.24 4.62 -10.64
C MET A 400 -19.77 6.07 -10.82
N GLN A 401 -20.10 6.91 -9.85
CA GLN A 401 -19.52 8.26 -9.71
C GLN A 401 -19.69 8.73 -8.26
N ASN A 402 -18.60 8.68 -7.47
CA ASN A 402 -18.64 8.98 -6.04
C ASN A 402 -18.17 10.39 -5.67
N ASN A 403 -17.68 11.16 -6.64
CA ASN A 403 -17.11 12.49 -6.40
C ASN A 403 -18.15 13.62 -6.41
N TYR A 404 -19.36 13.34 -6.90
CA TYR A 404 -20.40 14.35 -7.04
C TYR A 404 -21.69 13.97 -6.30
N LYS A 405 -22.26 14.94 -5.59
CA LYS A 405 -23.54 14.76 -4.91
C LYS A 405 -24.63 14.47 -5.94
N HIS A 406 -25.45 13.44 -5.66
CA HIS A 406 -26.59 13.04 -6.49
C HIS A 406 -26.20 12.61 -7.92
N ALA A 407 -24.97 12.12 -8.12
CA ALA A 407 -24.58 11.50 -9.38
C ALA A 407 -25.38 10.23 -9.65
N CYS A 408 -25.91 10.10 -10.87
CA CYS A 408 -26.59 8.90 -11.33
C CYS A 408 -26.69 8.92 -12.85
N LEU A 409 -26.83 7.74 -13.46
CA LEU A 409 -26.93 7.62 -14.92
C LEU A 409 -28.05 8.49 -15.53
N ARG A 410 -29.19 8.64 -14.84
CA ARG A 410 -30.31 9.50 -15.30
C ARG A 410 -29.93 10.97 -15.48
N ARG A 411 -28.89 11.44 -14.80
CA ARG A 411 -28.33 12.79 -14.93
C ARG A 411 -27.09 12.83 -15.84
N GLY A 412 -26.65 11.68 -16.36
CA GLY A 412 -25.57 11.53 -17.34
C GLY A 412 -24.18 11.42 -16.72
N GLY A 413 -23.16 11.41 -17.57
CA GLY A 413 -21.77 11.41 -17.13
C GLY A 413 -21.29 12.76 -16.58
N PRO A 414 -19.99 12.85 -16.23
CA PRO A 414 -19.02 11.78 -16.39
C PRO A 414 -19.22 10.69 -15.34
N ARG A 415 -19.14 9.41 -15.73
CA ARG A 415 -18.85 8.35 -14.76
C ARG A 415 -17.43 8.54 -14.21
N GLU A 416 -17.05 7.81 -13.19
CA GLU A 416 -15.67 7.74 -12.70
C GLU A 416 -14.96 6.55 -13.35
N PRO A 417 -14.02 6.77 -14.30
CA PRO A 417 -13.20 5.69 -14.84
C PRO A 417 -12.25 5.12 -13.79
N TRP A 418 -11.90 3.86 -13.94
CA TRP A 418 -11.18 3.06 -12.96
C TRP A 418 -9.91 2.47 -13.57
N HIS A 419 -8.78 3.14 -13.33
CA HIS A 419 -7.46 2.64 -13.69
C HIS A 419 -6.86 1.84 -12.54
N ASP A 420 -6.52 0.58 -12.79
CA ASP A 420 -6.06 -0.33 -11.75
C ASP A 420 -5.19 -1.46 -12.31
N VAL A 421 -4.54 -2.20 -11.43
CA VAL A 421 -3.66 -3.32 -11.79
C VAL A 421 -3.96 -4.56 -10.96
N HIS A 422 -3.69 -5.73 -11.55
CA HIS A 422 -3.87 -7.01 -10.89
C HIS A 422 -2.84 -8.02 -11.40
N CYS A 423 -2.71 -9.17 -10.75
CA CYS A 423 -1.87 -10.24 -11.27
C CYS A 423 -2.46 -11.63 -11.03
N ARG A 424 -2.11 -12.58 -11.90
CA ARG A 424 -2.30 -14.02 -11.72
C ARG A 424 -0.96 -14.67 -11.41
N LEU A 425 -0.95 -15.50 -10.37
CA LEU A 425 0.17 -16.30 -9.91
C LEU A 425 -0.11 -17.78 -10.15
N GLU A 426 0.89 -18.47 -10.68
CA GLU A 426 0.89 -19.92 -10.90
C GLU A 426 2.23 -20.50 -10.40
N GLY A 427 2.20 -21.75 -9.95
CA GLY A 427 3.32 -22.40 -9.28
C GLY A 427 3.36 -22.14 -7.77
N PRO A 428 4.50 -22.33 -7.09
CA PRO A 428 4.55 -22.32 -5.62
C PRO A 428 4.13 -20.99 -4.96
N GLY A 429 4.20 -19.86 -5.67
CA GLY A 429 3.70 -18.58 -5.16
C GLY A 429 2.17 -18.52 -5.01
N ALA A 430 1.42 -19.30 -5.80
CA ALA A 430 -0.05 -19.39 -5.66
C ALA A 430 -0.45 -20.12 -4.37
N TRP A 431 0.35 -21.10 -3.95
CA TRP A 431 0.16 -21.80 -2.67
C TRP A 431 0.32 -20.88 -1.45
N ASP A 432 1.21 -19.89 -1.51
CA ASP A 432 1.39 -18.93 -0.42
C ASP A 432 0.14 -18.02 -0.28
N VAL A 433 -0.51 -17.65 -1.39
CA VAL A 433 -1.79 -16.92 -1.37
C VAL A 433 -2.93 -17.80 -0.84
N LEU A 434 -2.97 -19.08 -1.22
CA LEU A 434 -3.91 -20.05 -0.65
C LEU A 434 -3.73 -20.17 0.87
N ALA A 435 -2.49 -20.36 1.32
CA ALA A 435 -2.16 -20.46 2.75
C ALA A 435 -2.63 -19.22 3.53
N ASN A 436 -2.45 -18.01 2.97
CA ASN A 436 -3.01 -16.79 3.56
C ASN A 436 -4.54 -16.85 3.73
N PHE A 437 -5.27 -17.28 2.69
CA PHE A 437 -6.72 -17.43 2.79
C PHE A 437 -7.11 -18.43 3.88
N GLU A 438 -6.47 -19.60 3.91
CA GLU A 438 -6.79 -20.64 4.90
C GLU A 438 -6.47 -20.20 6.33
N GLN A 439 -5.35 -19.51 6.55
CA GLN A 439 -4.98 -18.96 7.87
C GLN A 439 -6.06 -18.00 8.40
N ARG A 440 -6.61 -17.16 7.53
CA ARG A 440 -7.69 -16.23 7.86
C ARG A 440 -9.00 -16.95 8.11
N TRP A 441 -9.35 -17.91 7.24
CA TRP A 441 -10.56 -18.71 7.37
C TRP A 441 -10.60 -19.46 8.70
N ARG A 442 -9.52 -20.19 9.04
CA ARG A 442 -9.44 -20.94 10.31
C ARG A 442 -9.59 -20.01 11.52
N LYS A 443 -9.00 -18.81 11.46
CA LYS A 443 -9.05 -17.83 12.54
C LYS A 443 -10.42 -17.19 12.72
N GLN A 444 -11.05 -16.75 11.64
CA GLN A 444 -12.17 -15.80 11.69
C GLN A 444 -13.52 -16.41 11.26
N ALA A 445 -13.54 -17.57 10.60
CA ALA A 445 -14.80 -18.21 10.24
C ALA A 445 -15.57 -18.66 11.49
N PRO A 446 -16.92 -18.54 11.48
CA PRO A 446 -17.78 -19.17 12.48
C PRO A 446 -17.50 -20.66 12.63
N GLU A 447 -17.74 -21.22 13.81
CA GLU A 447 -17.42 -22.61 14.14
C GLU A 447 -18.00 -23.60 13.12
N GLU A 448 -19.24 -23.38 12.69
CA GLU A 448 -19.95 -24.15 11.67
C GLU A 448 -19.32 -24.12 10.27
N LEU A 449 -18.48 -23.13 9.95
CA LEU A 449 -17.83 -22.97 8.65
C LEU A 449 -16.34 -23.33 8.67
N ARG A 450 -15.71 -23.46 9.84
CA ARG A 450 -14.26 -23.75 9.95
C ARG A 450 -13.85 -25.03 9.23
N GLY A 451 -14.71 -26.06 9.26
CA GLY A 451 -14.48 -27.35 8.60
C GLY A 451 -14.79 -27.38 7.10
N CYS A 452 -15.04 -26.23 6.44
CA CYS A 452 -15.35 -26.18 5.01
C CYS A 452 -14.11 -26.08 4.10
N LEU A 453 -12.91 -25.91 4.67
CA LEU A 453 -11.66 -26.01 3.91
C LEU A 453 -11.45 -27.46 3.43
N LEU A 454 -10.82 -27.61 2.26
CA LEU A 454 -10.46 -28.93 1.75
C LEU A 454 -9.19 -29.44 2.44
N ASP A 455 -9.26 -30.63 3.06
CA ASP A 455 -8.15 -31.22 3.81
C ASP A 455 -7.06 -31.85 2.92
N ASP A 456 -7.32 -32.07 1.63
CA ASP A 456 -6.47 -32.82 0.70
C ASP A 456 -5.65 -31.93 -0.27
N LEU A 457 -5.73 -30.61 -0.13
CA LEU A 457 -4.94 -29.68 -0.95
C LEU A 457 -3.45 -29.79 -0.61
N SER A 458 -2.68 -30.33 -1.55
CA SER A 458 -1.23 -30.42 -1.43
C SER A 458 -0.55 -30.38 -2.81
N PRO A 459 0.73 -30.00 -2.90
CA PRO A 459 1.49 -30.10 -4.15
C PRO A 459 1.56 -31.51 -4.74
N ALA A 460 1.34 -32.55 -3.92
CA ALA A 460 1.24 -33.92 -4.42
C ALA A 460 -0.12 -34.21 -5.10
N ALA A 461 -1.20 -33.58 -4.64
CA ALA A 461 -2.55 -33.73 -5.19
C ALA A 461 -2.84 -32.76 -6.35
N LEU A 462 -2.09 -31.66 -6.42
CA LEU A 462 -2.19 -30.60 -7.42
C LEU A 462 -0.77 -30.15 -7.82
N PRO A 463 -0.07 -30.92 -8.66
CA PRO A 463 1.33 -30.65 -8.99
C PRO A 463 1.49 -29.36 -9.80
N ASP A 464 2.49 -28.56 -9.45
CA ASP A 464 2.80 -27.33 -10.16
C ASP A 464 3.35 -27.61 -11.57
N PRO A 465 2.98 -26.81 -12.59
CA PRO A 465 3.54 -26.96 -13.92
C PRO A 465 5.04 -26.64 -13.96
N ALA A 466 5.77 -27.30 -14.86
CA ALA A 466 7.11 -26.87 -15.21
C ALA A 466 7.06 -25.62 -16.11
N PHE A 467 7.92 -24.64 -15.84
CA PHE A 467 8.04 -23.43 -16.64
C PHE A 467 9.48 -23.27 -17.15
N ASP A 468 9.66 -23.37 -18.47
CA ASP A 468 10.96 -23.54 -19.13
C ASP A 468 11.73 -22.19 -19.22
N ASP A 469 11.35 -21.32 -20.15
CA ASP A 469 12.13 -20.14 -20.59
C ASP A 469 11.50 -18.78 -20.23
N GLY A 470 10.49 -18.76 -19.36
CA GLY A 470 9.80 -17.54 -18.94
C GLY A 470 9.46 -17.49 -17.45
N SER A 471 10.15 -18.31 -16.65
CA SER A 471 9.87 -18.47 -15.23
C SER A 471 10.13 -17.19 -14.44
N TRP A 472 9.40 -17.08 -13.34
CA TRP A 472 9.48 -15.98 -12.39
C TRP A 472 9.93 -16.50 -11.04
N ASN A 473 10.64 -15.64 -10.33
CA ASN A 473 10.79 -15.73 -8.90
C ASN A 473 9.79 -14.77 -8.26
N VAL A 474 9.00 -15.27 -7.31
CA VAL A 474 7.87 -14.57 -6.69
C VAL A 474 8.00 -14.66 -5.18
N GLN A 475 7.74 -13.58 -4.46
CA GLN A 475 7.57 -13.60 -3.01
C GLN A 475 6.25 -12.92 -2.65
N VAL A 476 5.44 -13.60 -1.85
CA VAL A 476 4.19 -13.04 -1.33
C VAL A 476 4.50 -12.23 -0.06
N PHE A 477 3.88 -11.07 0.05
CA PHE A 477 3.99 -10.14 1.17
C PHE A 477 2.62 -9.83 1.74
N ARG A 478 2.56 -9.48 3.03
CA ARG A 478 1.32 -9.08 3.71
C ARG A 478 1.51 -7.89 4.65
N SER A 479 0.37 -7.27 4.93
CA SER A 479 0.12 -6.49 6.14
C SER A 479 -0.98 -7.21 6.88
N ILE A 480 -0.69 -7.88 7.98
CA ILE A 480 -1.69 -8.63 8.76
C ILE A 480 -1.16 -8.93 10.17
N ASP A 481 -2.05 -9.15 11.14
CA ASP A 481 -1.69 -9.50 12.52
C ASP A 481 -2.35 -10.81 12.99
N ASP A 482 -1.91 -11.27 14.15
CA ASP A 482 -2.39 -12.50 14.80
C ASP A 482 -3.86 -12.46 15.26
N ALA A 483 -4.53 -11.31 15.18
CA ALA A 483 -5.98 -11.23 15.34
C ALA A 483 -6.71 -11.77 14.10
N SER A 484 -6.10 -11.66 12.92
CA SER A 484 -6.69 -12.07 11.64
C SER A 484 -6.15 -13.39 11.08
N VAL A 485 -5.06 -13.94 11.60
CA VAL A 485 -4.53 -15.24 11.14
C VAL A 485 -4.26 -16.23 12.27
N GLU A 486 -4.33 -17.51 11.94
CA GLU A 486 -3.76 -18.59 12.75
C GLU A 486 -2.31 -18.89 12.32
N GLY A 487 -1.46 -19.30 13.27
CA GLY A 487 -0.13 -19.84 12.99
C GLY A 487 1.04 -18.86 13.17
N PHE A 488 0.81 -17.63 13.67
CA PHE A 488 1.90 -16.78 14.12
C PHE A 488 2.47 -17.29 15.47
N PRO A 489 3.80 -17.36 15.61
CA PRO A 489 4.42 -17.75 16.86
C PRO A 489 4.20 -16.68 17.93
N SER A 490 3.94 -17.10 19.17
CA SER A 490 3.82 -16.20 20.32
C SER A 490 5.17 -15.80 20.92
N ASP A 491 6.24 -16.57 20.65
CA ASP A 491 7.58 -16.22 21.07
C ASP A 491 8.18 -15.14 20.14
N PRO A 492 8.64 -13.98 20.68
CA PRO A 492 9.17 -12.90 19.86
C PRO A 492 10.43 -13.25 19.04
N ALA A 493 11.26 -14.20 19.50
CA ALA A 493 12.45 -14.60 18.76
C ALA A 493 12.09 -15.49 17.56
N GLU A 494 11.13 -16.40 17.74
CA GLU A 494 10.55 -17.18 16.64
C GLU A 494 9.83 -16.28 15.63
N ALA A 495 9.05 -15.30 16.11
CA ALA A 495 8.39 -14.30 15.27
C ALA A 495 9.40 -13.50 14.44
N ALA A 496 10.45 -12.98 15.07
CA ALA A 496 11.50 -12.22 14.39
C ALA A 496 12.27 -13.06 13.35
N ALA A 497 12.45 -14.36 13.59
CA ALA A 497 13.07 -15.27 12.61
C ALA A 497 12.23 -15.44 11.33
N LEU A 498 10.92 -15.22 11.43
CA LEU A 498 9.97 -15.17 10.31
C LEU A 498 9.75 -13.74 9.78
N GLY A 499 10.50 -12.74 10.26
CA GLY A 499 10.34 -11.34 9.84
C GLY A 499 9.08 -10.67 10.38
N LEU A 500 8.44 -11.27 11.39
CA LEU A 500 7.31 -10.69 12.11
C LEU A 500 7.82 -9.81 13.25
N THR A 501 7.03 -8.80 13.62
CA THR A 501 7.31 -7.94 14.78
C THR A 501 6.26 -8.18 15.85
N SER A 502 6.69 -8.55 17.05
CA SER A 502 5.80 -8.70 18.20
C SER A 502 5.95 -7.53 19.17
N GLY A 503 4.85 -6.93 19.60
CA GLY A 503 4.85 -5.82 20.57
C GLY A 503 3.46 -5.66 21.19
N LYS A 504 3.42 -5.35 22.49
CA LYS A 504 2.17 -5.19 23.26
C LYS A 504 1.12 -6.29 22.98
N ASP A 505 1.56 -7.53 23.11
CA ASP A 505 0.77 -8.76 22.95
C ASP A 505 0.16 -8.98 21.55
N VAL A 506 0.63 -8.26 20.53
CA VAL A 506 0.24 -8.44 19.11
C VAL A 506 1.47 -8.78 18.28
N THR A 507 1.35 -9.77 17.40
CA THR A 507 2.35 -10.12 16.38
C THR A 507 1.89 -9.71 14.99
N VAL A 508 2.74 -8.96 14.29
CA VAL A 508 2.41 -8.27 13.05
C VAL A 508 3.36 -8.70 11.93
N ASP A 509 2.80 -9.01 10.77
CA ASP A 509 3.48 -9.09 9.49
C ASP A 509 3.33 -7.73 8.78
N SER A 510 4.45 -7.07 8.52
CA SER A 510 4.53 -5.82 7.73
C SER A 510 5.46 -6.01 6.52
N SER A 511 5.56 -7.23 6.02
CA SER A 511 6.45 -7.60 4.91
C SER A 511 6.18 -6.84 3.62
N ILE A 512 4.98 -6.29 3.41
CA ILE A 512 4.72 -5.37 2.28
C ILE A 512 5.59 -4.13 2.38
N GLN A 513 5.59 -3.46 3.53
CA GLN A 513 6.42 -2.26 3.73
C GLN A 513 7.90 -2.59 3.55
N VAL A 514 8.36 -3.71 4.12
CA VAL A 514 9.74 -4.18 3.94
C VAL A 514 10.06 -4.44 2.47
N GLY A 515 9.15 -5.09 1.72
CA GLY A 515 9.28 -5.33 0.29
C GLY A 515 9.47 -4.05 -0.52
N TYR A 516 8.66 -3.02 -0.26
CA TYR A 516 8.82 -1.70 -0.86
C TYR A 516 10.17 -1.05 -0.52
N ILE A 517 10.56 -1.02 0.76
CA ILE A 517 11.82 -0.43 1.21
C ILE A 517 13.01 -1.11 0.54
N GLU A 518 13.05 -2.44 0.55
CA GLU A 518 14.12 -3.24 -0.03
C GLU A 518 14.19 -3.09 -1.55
N ALA A 519 13.05 -2.96 -2.24
CA ALA A 519 13.00 -2.68 -3.67
C ALA A 519 13.54 -1.27 -4.02
N ILE A 520 13.19 -0.25 -3.22
CA ILE A 520 13.72 1.10 -3.38
C ILE A 520 15.22 1.14 -3.11
N ARG A 521 15.70 0.52 -2.03
CA ARG A 521 17.12 0.54 -1.63
C ARG A 521 18.03 -0.11 -2.68
N ARG A 522 17.59 -1.19 -3.33
CA ARG A 522 18.37 -1.83 -4.41
C ARG A 522 18.31 -1.08 -5.74
N ALA A 523 17.33 -0.20 -5.95
CA ALA A 523 17.11 0.52 -7.20
C ALA A 523 18.36 1.28 -7.65
N ARG A 524 18.61 1.25 -8.96
CA ARG A 524 19.79 1.78 -9.64
C ARG A 524 19.47 2.89 -10.62
N ARG A 525 18.30 2.84 -11.26
CA ARG A 525 17.95 3.68 -12.41
C ARG A 525 16.67 4.45 -12.13
N PHE A 526 15.57 3.76 -11.86
CA PHE A 526 14.31 4.44 -11.64
C PHE A 526 13.32 3.63 -10.82
N VAL A 527 12.36 4.35 -10.26
CA VAL A 527 11.16 3.78 -9.65
C VAL A 527 9.94 4.42 -10.31
N TYR A 528 8.99 3.59 -10.73
CA TYR A 528 7.68 4.00 -11.25
C TYR A 528 6.59 3.49 -10.31
N VAL A 529 5.75 4.38 -9.80
CA VAL A 529 4.69 4.07 -8.83
C VAL A 529 3.36 4.52 -9.40
N GLU A 530 2.35 3.66 -9.31
CA GLU A 530 0.94 4.04 -9.44
C GLU A 530 0.25 3.63 -8.14
N ASN A 531 -0.27 4.61 -7.39
CA ASN A 531 -0.90 4.33 -6.10
C ASN A 531 -2.08 5.25 -5.79
N GLN A 532 -3.16 4.68 -5.26
CA GLN A 532 -4.34 5.44 -4.80
C GLN A 532 -3.99 6.49 -3.74
N TYR A 533 -3.05 6.18 -2.84
CA TYR A 533 -2.57 7.12 -1.83
C TYR A 533 -1.06 7.24 -1.90
N PHE A 534 -0.54 8.42 -1.58
CA PHE A 534 0.89 8.64 -1.49
C PHE A 534 1.19 9.58 -0.31
N LEU A 535 1.27 9.02 0.88
CA LEU A 535 1.50 9.74 2.12
C LEU A 535 2.24 8.87 3.16
N GLY A 536 3.17 9.47 3.89
CA GLY A 536 4.11 8.76 4.75
C GLY A 536 5.32 9.58 5.16
N GLY A 537 6.08 9.04 6.11
CA GLY A 537 7.28 9.63 6.66
C GLY A 537 7.03 10.86 7.55
N CYS A 538 5.94 10.88 8.32
CA CYS A 538 5.52 12.07 9.07
C CYS A 538 6.59 12.61 10.03
N ALA A 539 7.43 11.74 10.59
CA ALA A 539 8.57 12.14 11.42
C ALA A 539 9.57 13.09 10.71
N SER A 540 9.58 13.11 9.37
CA SER A 540 10.40 13.99 8.53
C SER A 540 9.63 15.22 7.99
N TRP A 541 8.32 15.35 8.24
CA TRP A 541 7.55 16.51 7.79
C TRP A 541 7.95 17.79 8.53
N ALA A 542 7.63 18.95 7.96
CA ALA A 542 7.90 20.23 8.61
C ALA A 542 6.97 20.46 9.83
N GLU A 543 5.72 20.03 9.69
CA GLU A 543 4.62 20.15 10.66
C GLU A 543 3.94 18.78 10.80
N ASP A 544 3.09 18.60 11.82
CA ASP A 544 2.29 17.37 12.03
C ASP A 544 3.14 16.08 12.13
N ARG A 545 4.32 16.17 12.77
CA ARG A 545 5.27 15.04 12.87
C ARG A 545 4.76 13.85 13.70
N ASP A 546 3.74 14.09 14.51
CA ASP A 546 3.08 13.16 15.40
C ASP A 546 1.78 12.55 14.82
N ALA A 547 1.45 12.83 13.55
CA ALA A 547 0.26 12.29 12.86
C ALA A 547 0.20 10.75 12.79
N GLY A 548 1.30 10.06 13.13
CA GLY A 548 1.35 8.60 13.20
C GLY A 548 1.47 7.89 11.85
N CYS A 549 1.79 8.62 10.77
CA CYS A 549 2.02 8.10 9.42
C CYS A 549 3.53 7.80 9.22
N LEU A 550 4.00 6.74 9.88
CA LEU A 550 5.43 6.41 10.01
C LEU A 550 5.99 5.54 8.89
N ASN A 551 5.18 5.06 7.95
CA ASN A 551 5.64 4.24 6.84
C ASN A 551 6.75 4.95 6.05
N LEU A 552 7.77 4.17 5.67
CA LEU A 552 9.02 4.73 5.17
C LEU A 552 9.07 4.91 3.65
N VAL A 553 8.05 4.49 2.90
CA VAL A 553 8.13 4.39 1.44
C VAL A 553 8.42 5.75 0.78
N PRO A 554 7.71 6.85 1.10
CA PRO A 554 8.00 8.14 0.47
C PRO A 554 9.39 8.70 0.83
N VAL A 555 9.81 8.56 2.09
CA VAL A 555 11.12 9.07 2.54
C VAL A 555 12.27 8.24 1.96
N GLU A 556 12.11 6.93 1.78
CA GLU A 556 13.10 6.06 1.12
C GLU A 556 13.28 6.45 -0.35
N ILE A 557 12.20 6.78 -1.08
CA ILE A 557 12.30 7.28 -2.46
C ILE A 557 13.10 8.58 -2.50
N ALA A 558 12.77 9.55 -1.63
CA ALA A 558 13.47 10.83 -1.60
C ALA A 558 14.94 10.69 -1.19
N LEU A 559 15.25 9.86 -0.21
CA LEU A 559 16.63 9.57 0.21
C LEU A 559 17.40 8.82 -0.86
N LYS A 560 16.77 7.89 -1.60
CA LYS A 560 17.37 7.25 -2.77
C LYS A 560 17.74 8.29 -3.82
N VAL A 561 16.80 9.15 -4.23
CA VAL A 561 17.07 10.23 -5.19
C VAL A 561 18.22 11.11 -4.70
N ALA A 562 18.17 11.56 -3.44
CA ALA A 562 19.20 12.39 -2.84
C ALA A 562 20.59 11.72 -2.85
N ALA A 563 20.68 10.43 -2.52
CA ALA A 563 21.93 9.68 -2.55
C ALA A 563 22.51 9.56 -3.97
N MET A 564 21.66 9.34 -4.97
CA MET A 564 22.10 9.27 -6.38
C MET A 564 22.59 10.63 -6.89
N ILE A 565 21.91 11.72 -6.51
CA ILE A 565 22.34 13.10 -6.78
C ILE A 565 23.72 13.37 -6.21
N ARG A 566 23.96 13.06 -4.92
CA ARG A 566 25.27 13.26 -4.28
C ARG A 566 26.39 12.43 -4.91
N ARG A 567 26.05 11.29 -5.51
CA ARG A 567 26.99 10.44 -6.27
C ARG A 567 27.22 10.89 -7.72
N GLY A 568 26.47 11.89 -8.20
CA GLY A 568 26.50 12.30 -9.60
C GLY A 568 25.93 11.24 -10.56
N GLU A 569 25.12 10.31 -10.06
CA GLU A 569 24.50 9.24 -10.85
C GLU A 569 23.05 9.62 -11.22
N ARG A 570 22.61 9.22 -12.43
CA ARG A 570 21.24 9.48 -12.87
C ARG A 570 20.26 8.55 -12.17
N PHE A 571 19.16 9.12 -11.71
CA PHE A 571 18.03 8.38 -11.16
C PHE A 571 16.74 9.16 -11.38
N ALA A 572 15.62 8.47 -11.57
CA ALA A 572 14.31 9.11 -11.69
C ALA A 572 13.24 8.39 -10.86
N ALA A 573 12.33 9.16 -10.28
CA ALA A 573 11.14 8.68 -9.60
C ALA A 573 9.90 9.31 -10.25
N TYR A 574 8.96 8.45 -10.63
CA TYR A 574 7.70 8.80 -11.24
C TYR A 574 6.57 8.28 -10.35
N VAL A 575 5.68 9.15 -9.91
CA VAL A 575 4.56 8.80 -9.02
C VAL A 575 3.27 9.24 -9.68
N VAL A 576 2.36 8.30 -9.94
CA VAL A 576 1.02 8.55 -10.45
C VAL A 576 0.03 8.28 -9.31
N THR A 577 -0.80 9.28 -9.01
CA THR A 577 -1.84 9.24 -7.97
C THR A 577 -3.18 9.64 -8.59
N PRO A 578 -4.33 9.35 -7.98
CA PRO A 578 -5.57 9.95 -8.44
C PRO A 578 -5.49 11.47 -8.28
N MET A 579 -6.25 12.21 -9.08
CA MET A 579 -6.26 13.69 -8.97
C MET A 579 -6.64 14.11 -7.54
N TRP A 580 -7.60 13.40 -6.96
CA TRP A 580 -7.91 13.38 -5.53
C TRP A 580 -8.43 11.97 -5.16
N PRO A 581 -8.35 11.56 -3.88
CA PRO A 581 -8.99 10.32 -3.40
C PRO A 581 -10.50 10.29 -3.64
N GLU A 582 -11.05 9.12 -3.98
CA GLU A 582 -12.49 8.96 -4.26
C GLU A 582 -13.36 9.51 -3.13
N GLY A 583 -14.37 10.28 -3.54
CA GLY A 583 -15.30 10.94 -2.64
C GLY A 583 -15.46 12.41 -2.98
N LEU A 584 -16.32 13.11 -2.23
CA LEU A 584 -16.51 14.54 -2.46
C LEU A 584 -15.18 15.28 -2.25
N PRO A 585 -14.64 15.98 -3.27
CA PRO A 585 -13.27 16.50 -3.22
C PRO A 585 -13.11 17.62 -2.19
N ASP A 586 -14.18 18.36 -1.89
CA ASP A 586 -14.23 19.37 -0.83
C ASP A 586 -14.62 18.81 0.55
N GLY A 587 -14.91 17.50 0.63
CA GLY A 587 -15.24 16.77 1.83
C GLY A 587 -14.08 16.64 2.81
N GLU A 588 -14.41 16.50 4.09
CA GLU A 588 -13.43 16.56 5.20
C GLU A 588 -12.34 15.47 5.10
N ALA A 589 -12.73 14.22 4.80
CA ALA A 589 -11.79 13.11 4.65
C ALA A 589 -10.83 13.31 3.47
N VAL A 590 -11.36 13.63 2.28
CA VAL A 590 -10.55 13.87 1.07
C VAL A 590 -9.58 15.02 1.29
N GLN A 591 -10.05 16.12 1.91
CA GLN A 591 -9.20 17.28 2.20
C GLN A 591 -8.09 16.97 3.22
N ALA A 592 -8.35 16.14 4.22
CA ALA A 592 -7.31 15.71 5.17
C ALA A 592 -6.25 14.85 4.49
N ILE A 593 -6.67 13.90 3.65
CA ILE A 593 -5.74 13.03 2.90
C ILE A 593 -4.87 13.87 1.94
N LEU A 594 -5.47 14.83 1.23
CA LEU A 594 -4.73 15.76 0.37
C LEU A 594 -3.69 16.58 1.15
N LEU A 595 -3.99 16.98 2.39
CA LEU A 595 -3.03 17.65 3.25
C LEU A 595 -1.84 16.74 3.58
N TRP A 596 -2.08 15.47 3.93
CA TRP A 596 -1.00 14.53 4.23
C TRP A 596 -0.13 14.23 3.02
N GLN A 597 -0.74 14.00 1.85
CA GLN A 597 -0.02 13.89 0.59
C GLN A 597 0.82 15.15 0.33
N ARG A 598 0.26 16.34 0.58
CA ARG A 598 0.97 17.61 0.45
C ARG A 598 2.21 17.68 1.36
N ARG A 599 2.09 17.31 2.63
CA ARG A 599 3.24 17.28 3.58
C ARG A 599 4.32 16.31 3.15
N THR A 600 3.92 15.13 2.67
CA THR A 600 4.85 14.15 2.12
C THR A 600 5.59 14.71 0.90
N VAL A 601 4.89 15.31 -0.05
CA VAL A 601 5.51 15.91 -1.25
C VAL A 601 6.47 17.05 -0.88
N GLU A 602 6.08 17.94 0.04
CA GLU A 602 6.95 19.01 0.56
C GLU A 602 8.23 18.44 1.21
N MET A 603 8.10 17.40 2.04
CA MET A 603 9.24 16.70 2.64
C MET A 603 10.18 16.13 1.55
N MET A 604 9.64 15.44 0.55
CA MET A 604 10.44 14.80 -0.49
C MET A 604 11.22 15.82 -1.32
N TYR A 605 10.56 16.87 -1.82
CA TYR A 605 11.25 17.92 -2.57
C TYR A 605 12.27 18.67 -1.71
N GLY A 606 11.99 18.88 -0.42
CA GLY A 606 12.96 19.44 0.52
C GLY A 606 14.23 18.56 0.68
N ILE A 607 14.09 17.23 0.73
CA ILE A 607 15.22 16.30 0.78
C ILE A 607 16.02 16.33 -0.53
N VAL A 608 15.33 16.28 -1.67
CA VAL A 608 15.95 16.32 -3.01
C VAL A 608 16.70 17.63 -3.23
N MET A 609 16.09 18.77 -2.88
CA MET A 609 16.72 20.08 -3.05
C MET A 609 17.98 20.22 -2.20
N ARG A 610 17.96 19.76 -0.94
CA ARG A 610 19.17 19.74 -0.11
C ARG A 610 20.30 18.95 -0.77
N ALA A 611 20.00 17.82 -1.40
CA ALA A 611 21.02 17.05 -2.11
C ALA A 611 21.56 17.77 -3.37
N ILE A 612 20.71 18.51 -4.09
CA ILE A 612 21.12 19.36 -5.22
C ILE A 612 22.07 20.48 -4.75
N ASP A 613 21.74 21.11 -3.62
CA ASP A 613 22.58 22.13 -2.99
C ASP A 613 23.92 21.54 -2.52
N ASP A 614 23.89 20.40 -1.79
CA ASP A 614 25.08 19.67 -1.32
C ASP A 614 26.04 19.30 -2.47
N ALA A 615 25.47 18.97 -3.64
CA ALA A 615 26.23 18.62 -4.84
C ALA A 615 26.68 19.84 -5.67
N GLY A 616 26.37 21.08 -5.24
CA GLY A 616 26.76 22.31 -5.93
C GLY A 616 26.03 22.54 -7.26
N MET A 617 24.85 21.93 -7.45
CA MET A 617 24.06 21.99 -8.69
C MET A 617 22.88 22.97 -8.63
N ARG A 618 22.83 23.82 -7.59
CA ARG A 618 21.79 24.85 -7.43
C ARG A 618 21.70 25.74 -8.69
N GLY A 619 20.50 25.93 -9.20
CA GLY A 619 20.23 26.72 -10.42
C GLY A 619 20.70 26.08 -11.73
N GLN A 620 21.36 24.91 -11.70
CA GLN A 620 21.79 24.16 -12.89
C GLN A 620 20.84 23.01 -13.22
N THR A 621 20.16 22.48 -12.21
CA THR A 621 19.21 21.37 -12.34
C THR A 621 17.94 21.66 -11.54
N HIS A 622 16.82 21.09 -11.97
CA HIS A 622 15.53 21.25 -11.30
C HIS A 622 15.19 19.99 -10.47
N PRO A 623 14.54 20.09 -9.30
CA PRO A 623 14.11 18.89 -8.55
C PRO A 623 13.25 17.92 -9.37
N CYS A 624 12.37 18.45 -10.23
CA CYS A 624 11.59 17.65 -11.19
C CYS A 624 12.40 17.01 -12.35
N ASP A 625 13.72 17.22 -12.43
CA ASP A 625 14.59 16.40 -13.29
C ASP A 625 14.88 15.02 -12.66
N TYR A 626 14.41 14.78 -11.42
CA TYR A 626 14.59 13.54 -10.65
C TYR A 626 13.29 13.00 -10.04
N LEU A 627 12.40 13.83 -9.51
CA LEU A 627 11.17 13.41 -8.80
C LEU A 627 9.94 14.06 -9.41
N ASN A 628 8.97 13.27 -9.86
CA ASN A 628 7.81 13.75 -10.59
C ASN A 628 6.50 13.12 -10.10
N PHE A 629 5.46 13.95 -9.97
CA PHE A 629 4.11 13.57 -9.58
C PHE A 629 3.12 13.85 -10.71
N PHE A 630 2.26 12.88 -10.99
CA PHE A 630 1.25 12.91 -12.02
C PHE A 630 -0.10 12.41 -11.49
N CYS A 631 -1.16 12.69 -12.23
CA CYS A 631 -2.45 12.05 -12.11
C CYS A 631 -3.01 11.70 -13.48
N LEU A 632 -4.16 11.05 -13.52
CA LEU A 632 -4.85 10.70 -14.76
C LEU A 632 -6.16 11.48 -14.90
N GLY A 633 -6.51 11.79 -16.14
CA GLY A 633 -7.78 12.42 -16.50
C GLY A 633 -8.16 12.12 -17.94
N ASN A 634 -9.43 12.33 -18.25
CA ASN A 634 -9.94 12.19 -19.61
C ASN A 634 -10.83 13.38 -19.98
N ARG A 635 -11.04 13.58 -21.28
CA ARG A 635 -11.96 14.56 -21.84
C ARG A 635 -12.49 14.03 -23.16
N GLU A 636 -13.80 14.11 -23.36
CA GLU A 636 -14.47 13.53 -24.54
C GLU A 636 -15.33 14.55 -25.25
N ALA A 637 -15.05 14.80 -26.53
CA ALA A 637 -15.95 15.54 -27.41
C ALA A 637 -17.29 14.80 -27.57
N PRO A 638 -18.43 15.52 -27.60
CA PRO A 638 -19.73 14.89 -27.81
C PRO A 638 -19.79 14.12 -29.14
N ARG A 639 -20.29 12.89 -29.10
CA ARG A 639 -20.44 12.03 -30.29
C ARG A 639 -21.90 11.88 -30.71
N ALA A 640 -22.13 11.69 -32.01
CA ALA A 640 -23.47 11.42 -32.51
C ALA A 640 -23.97 10.07 -31.98
N GLY A 641 -25.17 10.05 -31.39
CA GLY A 641 -25.74 8.84 -30.79
C GLY A 641 -25.22 8.51 -29.39
N GLU A 642 -24.44 9.39 -28.76
CA GLU A 642 -24.09 9.26 -27.34
C GLU A 642 -25.35 9.30 -26.46
N TYR A 643 -25.31 8.59 -25.33
CA TYR A 643 -26.39 8.57 -24.36
C TYR A 643 -26.83 9.98 -23.95
N ALA A 644 -28.10 10.29 -24.19
CA ALA A 644 -28.71 11.55 -23.77
C ALA A 644 -29.47 11.34 -22.45
N PRO A 645 -28.98 11.87 -21.32
CA PRO A 645 -29.64 11.69 -20.04
C PRO A 645 -30.99 12.42 -19.99
N PRO A 646 -32.02 11.81 -19.36
CA PRO A 646 -33.34 12.44 -19.23
C PRO A 646 -33.36 13.62 -18.25
N GLU A 647 -32.39 13.71 -17.34
CA GLU A 647 -32.23 14.78 -16.36
C GLU A 647 -30.86 15.44 -16.51
N LYS A 648 -30.68 16.59 -15.86
CA LYS A 648 -29.39 17.30 -15.79
C LYS A 648 -28.98 17.51 -14.34
N PRO A 649 -27.67 17.58 -14.04
CA PRO A 649 -27.18 18.04 -12.76
C PRO A 649 -27.66 19.48 -12.47
N GLU A 650 -27.72 19.82 -11.18
CA GLU A 650 -28.03 21.18 -10.74
C GLU A 650 -26.94 22.16 -11.21
N VAL A 651 -27.36 23.30 -11.78
CA VAL A 651 -26.46 24.32 -12.34
C VAL A 651 -25.49 24.80 -11.26
N ASP A 652 -24.24 25.12 -11.67
CA ASP A 652 -23.16 25.58 -10.79
C ASP A 652 -22.72 24.60 -9.70
N THR A 653 -23.12 23.33 -9.78
CA THR A 653 -22.48 22.25 -9.02
C THR A 653 -21.22 21.73 -9.72
N ASP A 654 -20.36 21.04 -8.98
CA ASP A 654 -19.16 20.37 -9.51
C ASP A 654 -19.53 19.36 -10.61
N TYR A 655 -20.63 18.61 -10.39
CA TYR A 655 -21.18 17.68 -11.38
C TYR A 655 -21.56 18.38 -12.69
N TRP A 656 -22.28 19.50 -12.59
CA TRP A 656 -22.68 20.27 -13.75
C TRP A 656 -21.47 20.82 -14.52
N ARG A 657 -20.47 21.36 -13.82
CA ARG A 657 -19.24 21.86 -14.46
C ARG A 657 -18.47 20.74 -15.16
N ALA A 658 -18.28 19.60 -14.50
CA ALA A 658 -17.61 18.44 -15.10
C ALA A 658 -18.36 17.90 -16.34
N GLN A 659 -19.71 17.85 -16.28
CA GLN A 659 -20.55 17.45 -17.40
C GLN A 659 -20.47 18.43 -18.58
N VAL A 660 -20.55 19.74 -18.32
CA VAL A 660 -20.49 20.78 -19.37
C VAL A 660 -19.09 20.88 -19.98
N ASN A 661 -18.05 20.82 -19.16
CA ASN A 661 -16.65 20.89 -19.62
C ASN A 661 -16.14 19.55 -20.15
N ARG A 662 -16.96 18.49 -20.03
CA ARG A 662 -16.79 17.18 -20.68
C ARG A 662 -15.53 16.44 -20.25
N ARG A 663 -15.10 16.65 -19.01
CA ARG A 663 -13.86 16.12 -18.45
C ARG A 663 -14.05 15.59 -17.03
N GLY A 664 -13.13 14.76 -16.60
CA GLY A 664 -13.07 14.25 -15.23
C GLY A 664 -11.76 13.49 -14.98
N PRO A 665 -11.44 13.23 -13.70
CA PRO A 665 -10.31 12.37 -13.37
C PRO A 665 -10.58 10.94 -13.85
N ILE A 666 -9.51 10.23 -14.20
CA ILE A 666 -9.49 8.78 -14.21
C ILE A 666 -8.98 8.37 -12.83
N TYR A 667 -9.73 7.55 -12.12
CA TYR A 667 -9.38 7.18 -10.76
C TYR A 667 -8.25 6.15 -10.77
N VAL A 668 -7.09 6.54 -10.26
CA VAL A 668 -5.95 5.65 -10.09
C VAL A 668 -6.16 4.86 -8.81
N HIS A 669 -6.73 3.66 -8.94
CA HIS A 669 -6.87 2.71 -7.84
C HIS A 669 -5.72 1.68 -7.80
N ALA A 670 -4.81 1.70 -8.77
CA ALA A 670 -3.63 0.85 -8.78
C ALA A 670 -2.85 0.87 -7.45
N LYS A 671 -2.15 -0.22 -7.15
CA LYS A 671 -1.10 -0.30 -6.11
C LYS A 671 0.11 -1.05 -6.67
N LEU A 672 0.89 -0.30 -7.45
CA LEU A 672 1.99 -0.80 -8.29
C LEU A 672 3.30 -0.09 -7.92
N MET A 673 4.39 -0.85 -7.91
CA MET A 673 5.74 -0.30 -8.06
C MET A 673 6.56 -1.13 -9.04
N ILE A 674 7.17 -0.47 -10.02
CA ILE A 674 8.15 -1.06 -10.95
C ILE A 674 9.52 -0.44 -10.66
N VAL A 675 10.52 -1.30 -10.50
CA VAL A 675 11.90 -0.91 -10.25
C VAL A 675 12.80 -1.40 -11.37
N ASP A 676 13.51 -0.45 -11.99
CA ASP A 676 14.53 -0.69 -13.01
C ASP A 676 14.09 -1.57 -14.20
N ASP A 677 12.79 -1.64 -14.52
CA ASP A 677 12.21 -2.55 -15.54
C ASP A 677 12.44 -4.05 -15.26
N GLU A 678 12.94 -4.43 -14.07
CA GLU A 678 13.31 -5.82 -13.73
C GLU A 678 12.53 -6.43 -12.58
N TYR A 679 12.02 -5.60 -11.66
CA TYR A 679 11.26 -6.04 -10.49
C TYR A 679 9.93 -5.30 -10.40
N VAL A 680 8.88 -6.00 -10.00
CA VAL A 680 7.53 -5.43 -9.88
C VAL A 680 6.86 -5.87 -8.56
N ILE A 681 6.17 -4.93 -7.91
CA ILE A 681 5.27 -5.18 -6.79
C ILE A 681 3.83 -4.85 -7.23
N VAL A 682 2.92 -5.81 -7.07
CA VAL A 682 1.47 -5.64 -7.31
C VAL A 682 0.71 -6.19 -6.11
N GLY A 683 -0.31 -5.47 -5.63
CA GLY A 683 -1.13 -5.93 -4.52
C GLY A 683 -2.29 -5.00 -4.21
N SER A 684 -2.80 -5.08 -2.99
CA SER A 684 -3.90 -4.26 -2.47
C SER A 684 -3.43 -3.06 -1.63
N ALA A 685 -2.17 -3.07 -1.17
CA ALA A 685 -1.65 -2.11 -0.21
C ALA A 685 -1.36 -0.73 -0.82
N ASN A 686 -2.04 0.28 -0.28
CA ASN A 686 -1.78 1.66 -0.60
C ASN A 686 -0.48 2.17 0.04
N LEU A 687 0.07 3.28 -0.46
CA LEU A 687 1.19 3.97 0.20
C LEU A 687 0.66 4.96 1.22
N ASN A 688 0.10 4.41 2.29
CA ASN A 688 -0.33 5.08 3.51
C ASN A 688 -0.07 4.18 4.72
N GLU A 689 -0.29 4.70 5.92
CA GLU A 689 -0.09 3.96 7.16
C GLU A 689 -1.12 2.85 7.34
N ARG A 690 -2.38 3.11 6.96
CA ARG A 690 -3.46 2.12 6.99
C ARG A 690 -3.07 0.79 6.33
N SER A 691 -2.40 0.83 5.17
CA SER A 691 -2.00 -0.37 4.45
C SER A 691 -0.61 -0.90 4.86
N LEU A 692 0.31 -0.06 5.35
CA LEU A 692 1.72 -0.43 5.54
C LEU A 692 2.13 -0.72 6.99
N ALA A 693 1.31 -0.35 7.98
CA ALA A 693 1.60 -0.59 9.40
C ALA A 693 1.55 -2.08 9.79
N GLY A 694 0.79 -2.89 9.05
CA GLY A 694 0.59 -4.32 9.33
C GLY A 694 -0.57 -4.63 10.28
N ASN A 695 -0.85 -3.76 11.26
CA ASN A 695 -1.89 -3.94 12.27
C ASN A 695 -3.13 -3.06 12.08
N ARG A 696 -3.26 -2.38 10.94
CA ARG A 696 -4.40 -1.54 10.56
C ARG A 696 -5.32 -2.33 9.61
N ASP A 697 -5.29 -2.05 8.31
CA ASP A 697 -5.98 -2.88 7.32
C ASP A 697 -5.15 -4.13 7.00
N SER A 698 -5.84 -5.24 6.71
CA SER A 698 -5.15 -6.41 6.19
C SER A 698 -4.93 -6.28 4.68
N GLU A 699 -3.71 -6.47 4.20
CA GLU A 699 -3.33 -6.34 2.79
C GLU A 699 -2.54 -7.56 2.30
N ILE A 700 -2.46 -7.72 0.97
CA ILE A 700 -1.63 -8.72 0.31
C ILE A 700 -0.97 -8.13 -0.93
N ALA A 701 0.27 -8.52 -1.20
CA ALA A 701 0.98 -8.16 -2.41
C ALA A 701 1.92 -9.29 -2.82
N GLN A 702 2.43 -9.23 -4.05
CA GLN A 702 3.58 -10.01 -4.49
C GLN A 702 4.67 -9.07 -4.96
N GLY A 703 5.92 -9.46 -4.75
CA GLY A 703 7.06 -8.91 -5.47
C GLY A 703 7.73 -9.97 -6.32
N SER A 704 8.01 -9.67 -7.58
CA SER A 704 8.52 -10.66 -8.52
C SER A 704 9.43 -10.08 -9.60
N TYR A 705 10.22 -10.97 -10.19
CA TYR A 705 11.12 -10.69 -11.29
C TYR A 705 11.33 -11.93 -12.14
N GLN A 706 11.83 -11.74 -13.36
CA GLN A 706 12.23 -12.82 -14.23
C GLN A 706 13.76 -12.98 -14.19
N PRO A 707 14.30 -14.11 -13.66
CA PRO A 707 15.75 -14.34 -13.58
C PRO A 707 16.50 -14.18 -14.91
N ALA A 708 15.84 -14.48 -16.02
CA ALA A 708 16.40 -14.37 -17.37
C ALA A 708 16.45 -12.93 -17.92
N HIS A 709 15.73 -11.97 -17.30
CA HIS A 709 15.53 -10.62 -17.81
C HIS A 709 15.92 -9.53 -16.79
N LEU A 710 17.09 -9.70 -16.17
CA LEU A 710 17.67 -8.74 -15.23
C LEU A 710 18.61 -7.75 -15.92
N ASN A 711 18.78 -6.56 -15.35
CA ASN A 711 19.79 -5.62 -15.80
C ASN A 711 21.19 -6.16 -15.46
N GLY A 712 22.10 -6.18 -16.43
CA GLY A 712 23.46 -6.64 -16.18
C GLY A 712 24.33 -6.68 -17.44
N ALA A 713 25.28 -7.62 -17.46
CA ALA A 713 26.21 -7.77 -18.58
C ALA A 713 25.53 -8.09 -19.92
N ARG A 714 24.32 -8.66 -19.89
CA ARG A 714 23.53 -8.99 -21.08
C ARG A 714 22.68 -7.82 -21.61
N GLY A 715 22.77 -6.65 -20.98
CA GLY A 715 22.02 -5.46 -21.34
C GLY A 715 20.94 -5.11 -20.31
N ARG A 716 19.95 -4.34 -20.76
CA ARG A 716 18.84 -3.85 -19.95
C ARG A 716 17.74 -4.90 -19.84
N ALA A 717 17.00 -4.88 -18.75
CA ALA A 717 15.81 -5.69 -18.59
C ALA A 717 14.78 -5.36 -19.70
N ARG A 718 14.36 -6.39 -20.44
CA ARG A 718 13.39 -6.31 -21.55
C ARG A 718 12.40 -7.49 -21.52
N GLY A 719 12.10 -7.96 -20.31
CA GLY A 719 11.10 -9.00 -20.06
C GLY A 719 9.68 -8.44 -19.94
N GLN A 720 8.80 -9.22 -19.32
CA GLN A 720 7.40 -8.88 -19.09
C GLN A 720 7.23 -7.63 -18.20
N VAL A 721 8.10 -7.39 -17.22
CA VAL A 721 8.06 -6.18 -16.38
C VAL A 721 8.25 -4.91 -17.23
N HIS A 722 9.25 -4.91 -18.11
CA HIS A 722 9.46 -3.86 -19.11
C HIS A 722 8.25 -3.72 -20.06
N GLY A 723 7.74 -4.84 -20.57
CA GLY A 723 6.57 -4.87 -21.44
C GLY A 723 5.34 -4.22 -20.82
N PHE A 724 5.04 -4.59 -19.57
CA PHE A 724 3.95 -4.04 -18.78
C PHE A 724 4.10 -2.54 -18.55
N ARG A 725 5.28 -2.08 -18.13
CA ARG A 725 5.57 -0.65 -17.93
C ARG A 725 5.43 0.16 -19.21
N MET A 726 5.91 -0.35 -20.34
CA MET A 726 5.72 0.29 -21.65
C MET A 726 4.26 0.28 -22.12
N SER A 727 3.45 -0.73 -21.72
CA SER A 727 2.01 -0.81 -21.99
C SER A 727 1.21 0.21 -21.20
N LEU A 728 1.51 0.38 -19.90
CA LEU A 728 0.94 1.44 -19.06
C LEU A 728 1.27 2.81 -19.63
N TRP A 729 2.53 3.07 -19.99
CA TRP A 729 2.92 4.31 -20.65
C TRP A 729 2.29 4.47 -22.03
N HIS A 730 1.89 3.39 -22.70
CA HIS A 730 1.19 3.48 -23.97
C HIS A 730 -0.23 4.02 -23.75
N GLU A 731 -0.96 3.46 -22.79
CA GLU A 731 -2.28 3.93 -22.33
C GLU A 731 -2.20 5.37 -21.85
N HIS A 732 -1.30 5.69 -20.93
CA HIS A 732 -1.21 7.03 -20.33
C HIS A 732 -0.86 8.12 -21.35
N PHE A 733 -0.18 7.77 -22.46
CA PHE A 733 0.13 8.68 -23.55
C PHE A 733 -0.77 8.49 -24.80
N MET A 734 -1.69 7.52 -24.78
CA MET A 734 -2.50 6.98 -25.91
C MET A 734 -1.76 6.88 -27.25
N GLY A 735 -0.50 6.40 -27.24
CA GLY A 735 0.32 6.07 -28.43
C GLY A 735 0.71 7.24 -29.36
N ARG A 736 -0.20 8.16 -29.69
CA ARG A 736 -0.05 9.25 -30.66
C ARG A 736 0.81 10.41 -30.14
N GLN A 737 0.82 10.65 -28.83
CA GLN A 737 1.63 11.72 -28.21
C GLN A 737 3.10 11.34 -27.99
N ARG A 738 3.47 10.05 -28.13
CA ARG A 738 4.90 9.63 -28.10
C ARG A 738 5.74 10.33 -29.17
N HIS A 739 5.11 10.76 -30.26
CA HIS A 739 5.76 11.37 -31.42
C HIS A 739 5.65 12.90 -31.51
N ALA A 740 4.81 13.53 -30.67
CA ALA A 740 4.43 14.93 -30.83
C ALA A 740 5.52 15.96 -30.46
N GLY A 741 6.72 15.51 -30.05
CA GLY A 741 7.85 16.36 -29.68
C GLY A 741 9.11 16.21 -30.55
N GLY A 742 9.11 15.31 -31.55
CA GLY A 742 10.33 14.96 -32.29
C GLY A 742 11.32 14.06 -31.52
N ASP A 743 11.01 13.71 -30.28
CA ASP A 743 11.72 12.70 -29.50
C ASP A 743 11.40 11.29 -30.09
N GLY A 744 12.41 10.45 -30.28
CA GLY A 744 12.20 9.08 -30.79
C GLY A 744 11.56 8.16 -29.75
N GLU A 745 10.84 7.11 -30.17
CA GLU A 745 10.22 6.12 -29.26
C GLU A 745 11.21 5.52 -28.26
N ASP A 746 12.49 5.49 -28.64
CA ASP A 746 13.59 4.96 -27.84
C ASP A 746 13.83 5.73 -26.53
N VAL A 747 13.37 6.98 -26.41
CA VAL A 747 13.57 7.79 -25.19
C VAL A 747 12.91 7.14 -23.96
N PHE A 748 11.74 6.51 -24.15
CA PHE A 748 11.00 5.85 -23.08
C PHE A 748 11.58 4.48 -22.68
N LEU A 749 12.62 4.01 -23.39
CA LEU A 749 13.36 2.78 -23.05
C LEU A 749 14.42 3.02 -21.96
N GLU A 750 14.69 4.28 -21.62
CA GLU A 750 15.63 4.71 -20.57
C GLU A 750 14.98 5.70 -19.59
N PRO A 751 14.09 5.21 -18.69
CA PRO A 751 13.32 6.08 -17.80
C PRO A 751 14.15 6.92 -16.84
N GLU A 752 15.40 6.56 -16.53
CA GLU A 752 16.29 7.36 -15.68
C GLU A 752 16.92 8.57 -16.40
N SER A 753 16.88 8.57 -17.74
CA SER A 753 17.54 9.60 -18.54
C SER A 753 16.84 10.95 -18.37
N LEU A 754 17.63 12.03 -18.41
CA LEU A 754 17.07 13.38 -18.35
C LEU A 754 16.13 13.67 -19.52
N GLU A 755 16.44 13.10 -20.68
CA GLU A 755 15.63 13.22 -21.90
C GLU A 755 14.24 12.61 -21.69
N CYS A 756 14.18 11.39 -21.14
CA CYS A 756 12.92 10.72 -20.83
C CYS A 756 12.09 11.49 -19.81
N VAL A 757 12.70 11.89 -18.68
CA VAL A 757 12.01 12.68 -17.64
C VAL A 757 11.37 13.94 -18.24
N ARG A 758 12.13 14.67 -19.06
CA ARG A 758 11.63 15.89 -19.71
C ARG A 758 10.60 15.59 -20.78
N ALA A 759 10.73 14.51 -21.54
CA ALA A 759 9.74 14.09 -22.52
C ALA A 759 8.39 13.75 -21.87
N VAL A 760 8.40 12.95 -20.79
CA VAL A 760 7.19 12.62 -20.02
C VAL A 760 6.52 13.88 -19.48
N ARG A 761 7.29 14.79 -18.87
CA ARG A 761 6.74 16.08 -18.39
C ARG A 761 6.15 16.91 -19.51
N ARG A 762 6.83 17.03 -20.65
CA ARG A 762 6.32 17.77 -21.82
C ARG A 762 5.01 17.18 -22.35
N VAL A 763 4.89 15.85 -22.38
CA VAL A 763 3.64 15.17 -22.76
C VAL A 763 2.54 15.54 -21.77
N ALA A 764 2.79 15.41 -20.47
CA ALA A 764 1.82 15.71 -19.44
C ALA A 764 1.33 17.16 -19.48
N GLU A 765 2.24 18.14 -19.63
CA GLU A 765 1.85 19.57 -19.73
C GLU A 765 1.00 19.85 -20.98
N ARG A 766 1.33 19.27 -22.14
CA ARG A 766 0.48 19.42 -23.34
C ARG A 766 -0.91 18.81 -23.14
N LEU A 767 -0.99 17.65 -22.50
CA LEU A 767 -2.27 17.02 -22.17
C LEU A 767 -3.05 17.89 -21.17
N TRP A 768 -2.38 18.52 -20.22
CA TRP A 768 -3.02 19.48 -19.32
C TRP A 768 -3.63 20.69 -20.04
N ASP A 769 -2.92 21.25 -21.02
CA ASP A 769 -3.43 22.37 -21.82
C ASP A 769 -4.73 21.97 -22.54
N VAL A 770 -4.77 20.78 -23.16
CA VAL A 770 -5.98 20.26 -23.83
C VAL A 770 -7.08 19.90 -22.82
N TYR A 771 -6.72 19.38 -21.64
CA TYR A 771 -7.67 19.09 -20.57
C TYR A 771 -8.34 20.37 -20.04
N THR A 772 -7.61 21.50 -20.03
CA THR A 772 -8.08 22.76 -19.42
C THR A 772 -8.62 23.82 -20.37
N GLN A 773 -8.30 23.76 -21.66
CA GLN A 773 -8.75 24.74 -22.65
C GLN A 773 -10.28 24.86 -22.73
N ASP A 774 -10.77 26.01 -23.22
CA ASP A 774 -12.20 26.28 -23.35
C ASP A 774 -12.88 25.35 -24.38
N THR A 775 -12.17 25.01 -25.47
CA THR A 775 -12.69 24.11 -26.50
C THR A 775 -12.71 22.67 -26.00
N VAL A 776 -13.87 22.02 -26.05
CA VAL A 776 -13.99 20.59 -25.74
C VAL A 776 -13.49 19.76 -26.91
N GLU A 777 -12.45 18.98 -26.68
CA GLU A 777 -11.85 18.03 -27.63
C GLU A 777 -11.52 16.72 -26.92
N ASP A 778 -11.42 15.63 -27.68
CA ASP A 778 -10.95 14.33 -27.15
C ASP A 778 -9.51 14.47 -26.64
N LEU A 779 -9.26 14.01 -25.41
CA LEU A 779 -7.92 14.03 -24.84
C LEU A 779 -7.07 12.93 -25.51
N PRO A 780 -5.91 13.26 -26.11
CA PRO A 780 -5.13 12.29 -26.89
C PRO A 780 -4.16 11.47 -26.03
N GLY A 781 -4.45 11.30 -24.73
CA GLY A 781 -3.63 10.67 -23.69
C GLY A 781 -4.20 11.01 -22.32
N HIS A 782 -3.80 10.31 -21.26
CA HIS A 782 -4.41 10.44 -19.94
C HIS A 782 -3.50 11.04 -18.87
N LEU A 783 -2.17 11.05 -19.07
CA LEU A 783 -1.23 11.53 -18.06
C LEU A 783 -1.29 13.05 -17.92
N LEU A 784 -1.59 13.53 -16.72
CA LEU A 784 -1.63 14.94 -16.36
C LEU A 784 -0.57 15.22 -15.26
N PRO A 785 0.07 16.39 -15.24
CA PRO A 785 0.89 16.78 -14.12
C PRO A 785 0.02 16.93 -12.88
N TYR A 786 0.52 16.46 -11.73
CA TYR A 786 -0.17 16.71 -10.47
C TYR A 786 -0.22 18.22 -10.19
N ARG A 787 -1.26 18.70 -9.51
CA ARG A 787 -1.63 20.13 -9.46
C ARG A 787 -0.85 20.97 -8.46
N ILE A 788 0.46 20.85 -8.54
CA ILE A 788 1.43 21.60 -7.75
C ILE A 788 2.45 22.28 -8.67
N THR A 789 3.02 23.38 -8.20
CA THR A 789 4.30 23.89 -8.72
C THR A 789 5.44 23.43 -7.84
N VAL A 790 6.63 23.32 -8.42
CA VAL A 790 7.88 23.13 -7.69
C VAL A 790 8.84 24.19 -8.20
N SER A 791 9.35 25.04 -7.32
CA SER A 791 10.33 26.06 -7.69
C SER A 791 11.71 25.44 -7.93
N GLU A 792 12.64 26.21 -8.51
CA GLU A 792 14.05 25.84 -8.60
C GLU A 792 14.73 25.63 -7.23
N PHE A 793 14.07 26.07 -6.15
CA PHE A 793 14.50 25.91 -4.75
C PHE A 793 13.71 24.81 -4.02
N GLY A 794 12.94 23.98 -4.73
CA GLY A 794 12.19 22.86 -4.16
C GLY A 794 10.97 23.26 -3.35
N GLU A 795 10.54 24.53 -3.42
CA GLU A 795 9.32 24.99 -2.75
C GLU A 795 8.11 24.52 -3.54
N VAL A 796 7.15 23.92 -2.85
CA VAL A 796 5.93 23.41 -3.46
C VAL A 796 4.85 24.51 -3.39
N GLY A 797 4.17 24.80 -4.50
CA GLY A 797 3.05 25.73 -4.57
C GLY A 797 1.80 25.07 -5.16
N ASP A 798 0.67 25.77 -5.13
CA ASP A 798 -0.62 25.23 -5.60
C ASP A 798 -0.90 25.69 -7.04
N LEU A 799 -1.58 24.86 -7.84
CA LEU A 799 -2.06 25.22 -9.18
C LEU A 799 -3.51 24.75 -9.40
N PRO A 800 -4.37 25.51 -10.11
CA PRO A 800 -4.13 26.81 -10.74
C PRO A 800 -4.18 27.98 -9.73
N ALA A 801 -4.20 29.23 -10.20
CA ALA A 801 -4.05 30.43 -9.36
C ALA A 801 -5.14 30.61 -8.28
N ASP A 802 -6.30 29.97 -8.43
CA ASP A 802 -7.36 29.93 -7.40
C ASP A 802 -7.16 28.81 -6.35
N GLY A 803 -6.15 27.95 -6.55
CA GLY A 803 -5.78 26.86 -5.67
C GLY A 803 -6.74 25.67 -5.68
N CYS A 804 -7.70 25.58 -6.62
CA CYS A 804 -8.73 24.54 -6.65
C CYS A 804 -8.59 23.59 -7.85
N PHE A 805 -9.03 22.33 -7.70
CA PHE A 805 -9.08 21.42 -8.85
C PHE A 805 -10.08 21.92 -9.91
N PRO A 806 -9.83 21.69 -11.22
CA PRO A 806 -10.76 22.11 -12.27
C PRO A 806 -12.17 21.60 -12.01
N ASP A 807 -13.16 22.46 -12.27
CA ASP A 807 -14.59 22.18 -12.08
C ASP A 807 -15.04 22.01 -10.61
N THR A 808 -14.14 22.16 -9.64
CA THR A 808 -14.47 22.03 -8.22
C THR A 808 -14.29 23.35 -7.46
N ARG A 809 -14.68 23.34 -6.18
CA ARG A 809 -14.23 24.33 -5.18
C ARG A 809 -13.26 23.73 -4.16
N ALA A 810 -12.70 22.56 -4.49
CA ALA A 810 -11.88 21.77 -3.59
C ALA A 810 -10.42 22.25 -3.66
N PRO A 811 -9.83 22.71 -2.55
CA PRO A 811 -8.42 23.09 -2.52
C PRO A 811 -7.51 21.92 -2.84
N VAL A 812 -6.53 22.15 -3.72
CA VAL A 812 -5.52 21.14 -4.07
C VAL A 812 -4.58 20.85 -2.90
N ARG A 813 -4.30 21.86 -2.08
CA ARG A 813 -3.42 21.74 -0.91
C ARG A 813 -3.99 20.82 0.19
N GLY A 814 -5.30 20.56 0.16
CA GLY A 814 -6.00 19.92 1.27
C GLY A 814 -6.16 20.85 2.48
N ARG A 815 -6.84 20.34 3.52
CA ARG A 815 -7.11 21.02 4.79
C ARG A 815 -7.15 20.01 5.92
N LYS A 816 -6.70 20.43 7.10
CA LYS A 816 -6.76 19.57 8.29
C LYS A 816 -8.21 19.30 8.66
N ALA A 817 -8.54 18.05 8.97
CA ALA A 817 -9.85 17.71 9.48
C ALA A 817 -10.06 18.34 10.85
N VAL A 818 -11.31 18.73 11.14
CA VAL A 818 -11.74 19.26 12.43
C VAL A 818 -12.28 18.13 13.30
N LYS A 819 -12.91 17.13 12.69
CA LYS A 819 -13.65 16.05 13.36
C LYS A 819 -13.03 14.67 13.20
N LEU A 820 -12.19 14.47 12.19
CA LEU A 820 -11.58 13.16 11.91
C LEU A 820 -10.19 13.07 12.56
N PRO A 821 -9.95 12.06 13.40
CA PRO A 821 -8.61 11.78 13.90
C PRO A 821 -7.63 11.42 12.78
N ASP A 822 -6.36 11.78 12.94
CA ASP A 822 -5.31 11.53 11.93
C ASP A 822 -5.18 10.03 11.60
N ILE A 823 -5.39 9.13 12.57
CA ILE A 823 -5.32 7.67 12.38
C ILE A 823 -6.27 7.14 11.29
N LEU A 824 -7.36 7.88 10.99
CA LEU A 824 -8.33 7.48 9.96
C LEU A 824 -7.99 7.93 8.56
N THR A 825 -7.17 8.97 8.47
CA THR A 825 -6.83 9.63 7.21
C THR A 825 -5.37 9.42 6.81
N THR A 826 -4.59 8.70 7.63
CA THR A 826 -3.16 8.43 7.44
C THR A 826 -2.81 7.03 7.00
#